data_AF-A0A2N0V1I0-F1
#
_entry.id   AF-A0A2N0V1I0-F1
#
_cell.length_a   1.000
_cell.length_b   1.000
_cell.length_c   1.000
_cell.angle_alpha   90.00
_cell.angle_beta   90.00
_cell.angle_gamma   90.00
#
_symmetry.space_group_name_H-M   'P 1'
#
loop_
_entity.id
_entity.type
_entity.pdbx_description
1 polymer ?
#
loop_
_entity_poly.entity_id
_entity_poly.type
_entity_poly.pdbx_seq_one_letter_code
_entity_poly.pdbx_strand_id
1 'polypeptide(L)'
;MSRPCFKAHPLALALAGILANSLLTSPVLASELVWDGSGDSDSWFFSNNDFLHPNTNWLNNDPLLLPKHYDNLVFKGHTRLTPLNDGPEGLAIKGMTFAADARAFTLNGNLIFSIGNIVNASRNLQTINMPIIIGTDQIWDGGNIPGGFLQVNQLAGLRDHSLTLLRYARVSAGDNPLMLGETGQAQLLVKGRSTLDSVSAVIGAGQGSTAEMTVQGSGSKWTNSGNLNVGTHGKAILNILDSGSVISKTASLGNGAQVAIDGLGSSWTNSNDLHIGYLGEGTLSVTNGGVLNSGKSTIGGGNSMHPSLVTIDGAGSRWTNQSLFIGSPGQGSLKIANGGMVVSGQSVIGDQGAGELNIVKGGSMESQSTIIGNQGKGEVLIEDSGSSMLIIGNLSVGYERGGRGELLVGPGGTVSNQFGYVGAKSQSIGRVNVQGLGAQWLNKSELLVGDQGDGILVVDSGGSVKSDRGTIGNASGGVGVASIKGQGSTWTVRDRLMVGNQGTGTLNVENGGKVESASAVIGNAIGGLGKVMVNGDGSQWRNQGDLLIGRGGKGLLNIENQGLVSVGGRLRILSTGVVNLNGGTLEVVNQDDVRPGPGGQFNWLAGTLSVTGADGVTLGRSEISSPFTTLTSGKTLAVTNSLNVNSGSLLWLNGGSLKAGTLAVNGGLIVFHNGSHLDMNDIGTLSGYGTLTTTVSGGTAANTIRANSGKLVLGNVNSNQGFEFGGKLDVGSNQVTLLDKDKAQLGVSTSLGKGGELGSINGIDLGDGDTLSYTGSASILGDFTNNGLVTGSRGTLTFLNDVNGAGGFGGNVVFRGGYNPGNSPAAIDFHGGSLRFGASSVLTMEIFGNQPGSQYDQLLNIGHFDFNGTLSLVFGGNFTPVAGDVFKLFDFADFSGSLNPDRISVAGIDRKLLDFSNLATNGSLRVAAVPLPTTAWLFLGGLLGILAKSRRHTLHRAASVKGE
;
A
#
# COMPACT_ATOMS: atom_id res chain seq x y z
N MET A 1 -65.74 10.04 5.28
CA MET A 1 -67.18 10.33 5.12
C MET A 1 -67.36 11.85 5.15
N SER A 2 -68.32 12.36 4.36
CA SER A 2 -68.77 13.76 4.13
C SER A 2 -67.77 14.80 3.59
N ARG A 3 -67.82 14.99 2.25
CA ARG A 3 -67.42 16.15 1.41
C ARG A 3 -68.54 17.24 1.43
N PRO A 4 -68.43 18.45 0.79
CA PRO A 4 -67.55 18.91 -0.31
C PRO A 4 -66.88 20.30 -0.11
N CYS A 5 -65.72 20.62 -0.71
CA CYS A 5 -65.44 21.06 -2.10
C CYS A 5 -66.05 22.42 -2.49
N PHE A 6 -65.22 23.44 -2.73
CA PHE A 6 -65.50 24.50 -3.72
C PHE A 6 -64.23 24.90 -4.47
N LYS A 7 -64.36 24.94 -5.80
CA LYS A 7 -63.38 25.30 -6.82
C LYS A 7 -63.33 26.83 -7.03
N ALA A 8 -62.19 27.31 -7.52
CA ALA A 8 -61.97 28.66 -8.07
C ALA A 8 -62.81 28.93 -9.35
N HIS A 9 -63.20 30.20 -9.61
CA HIS A 9 -62.81 31.11 -10.75
C HIS A 9 -63.73 32.37 -10.89
N PRO A 10 -63.51 33.37 -11.80
CA PRO A 10 -63.05 34.75 -11.48
C PRO A 10 -63.95 35.92 -12.00
N LEU A 11 -63.47 37.17 -11.84
CA LEU A 11 -63.88 38.46 -12.48
C LEU A 11 -65.24 39.08 -12.08
N ALA A 12 -65.20 40.24 -11.39
CA ALA A 12 -65.72 41.53 -11.87
C ALA A 12 -65.83 42.61 -10.75
N LEU A 13 -65.28 43.80 -11.07
CA LEU A 13 -65.73 45.16 -10.74
C LEU A 13 -66.12 45.58 -9.30
N ALA A 14 -65.34 46.53 -8.77
CA ALA A 14 -65.83 47.74 -8.10
C ALA A 14 -64.71 48.78 -8.23
N LEU A 15 -64.76 49.76 -9.15
CA LEU A 15 -65.64 50.92 -9.21
C LEU A 15 -65.74 51.68 -7.87
N ALA A 16 -64.66 52.39 -7.54
CA ALA A 16 -64.70 53.61 -6.73
C ALA A 16 -63.54 54.52 -7.18
N GLY A 17 -63.64 54.98 -8.43
CA GLY A 17 -62.85 56.07 -8.97
C GLY A 17 -63.81 57.12 -9.53
N ILE A 18 -63.43 58.39 -9.34
CA ILE A 18 -64.02 59.62 -9.88
C ILE A 18 -65.02 60.31 -8.93
N LEU A 19 -64.49 61.22 -8.08
CA LEU A 19 -64.92 62.63 -7.97
C LEU A 19 -64.08 63.35 -6.91
N ALA A 20 -62.85 63.74 -7.26
CA ALA A 20 -62.15 64.85 -6.62
C ALA A 20 -60.97 65.27 -7.52
N ASN A 21 -61.28 65.97 -8.60
CA ASN A 21 -60.30 66.84 -9.25
C ASN A 21 -61.02 68.15 -9.57
N SER A 22 -60.69 69.20 -8.82
CA SER A 22 -60.73 70.62 -9.19
C SER A 22 -60.89 71.53 -7.97
N LEU A 23 -59.86 71.57 -7.13
CA LEU A 23 -59.41 72.85 -6.57
C LEU A 23 -57.97 73.01 -7.04
N LEU A 24 -57.81 73.91 -8.01
CA LEU A 24 -56.53 74.40 -8.51
C LEU A 24 -55.71 74.92 -7.33
N THR A 25 -54.85 74.06 -6.78
CA THR A 25 -53.59 74.50 -6.21
C THR A 25 -52.57 74.26 -7.30
N SER A 26 -51.90 75.33 -7.75
CA SER A 26 -50.73 75.21 -8.62
C SER A 26 -49.78 74.16 -8.04
N PRO A 27 -49.08 73.34 -8.84
CA PRO A 27 -48.00 72.53 -8.31
C PRO A 27 -47.07 73.48 -7.57
N VAL A 28 -46.88 73.27 -6.27
CA VAL A 28 -45.84 73.98 -5.53
C VAL A 28 -44.54 73.64 -6.23
N LEU A 29 -43.99 74.62 -6.97
CA LEU A 29 -42.73 74.45 -7.65
C LEU A 29 -41.65 74.24 -6.59
N ALA A 30 -41.13 73.02 -6.52
CA ALA A 30 -39.96 72.68 -5.72
C ALA A 30 -38.85 73.71 -5.99
N SER A 31 -38.42 74.40 -4.95
CA SER A 31 -37.42 75.46 -5.01
C SER A 31 -36.11 74.99 -4.36
N GLU A 32 -35.01 75.63 -4.71
CA GLU A 32 -33.76 75.48 -3.97
C GLU A 32 -33.72 76.52 -2.86
N LEU A 33 -33.73 76.03 -1.62
CA LEU A 33 -33.69 76.84 -0.42
C LEU A 33 -32.32 76.74 0.22
N VAL A 34 -31.74 77.89 0.52
CA VAL A 34 -30.37 78.00 1.00
C VAL A 34 -30.37 78.53 2.44
N TRP A 35 -29.48 77.96 3.25
CA TRP A 35 -29.19 78.34 4.63
C TRP A 35 -27.72 78.75 4.72
N ASP A 36 -27.46 80.05 4.90
CA ASP A 36 -26.11 80.59 5.11
C ASP A 36 -25.88 81.14 6.53
N GLY A 37 -26.91 81.09 7.39
CA GLY A 37 -26.85 81.60 8.76
C GLY A 37 -26.67 83.11 8.87
N SER A 38 -26.94 83.87 7.80
CA SER A 38 -26.91 85.34 7.79
C SER A 38 -28.27 85.95 8.17
N GLY A 39 -28.25 87.19 8.66
CA GLY A 39 -29.44 87.95 9.09
C GLY A 39 -29.84 87.76 10.56
N ASP A 40 -30.80 88.57 11.03
CA ASP A 40 -31.22 88.58 12.45
C ASP A 40 -31.92 87.27 12.87
N SER A 41 -32.36 86.42 11.93
CA SER A 41 -33.34 85.36 12.21
C SER A 41 -33.22 84.04 11.42
N ASP A 42 -32.02 83.64 10.97
CA ASP A 42 -31.78 82.26 10.50
C ASP A 42 -32.67 81.78 9.35
N SER A 43 -33.03 82.68 8.45
CA SER A 43 -34.10 82.43 7.49
C SER A 43 -33.60 81.71 6.24
N TRP A 44 -34.40 80.78 5.70
CA TRP A 44 -34.24 80.19 4.37
C TRP A 44 -34.37 81.28 3.29
N PHE A 45 -33.54 81.21 2.24
CA PHE A 45 -33.62 82.09 1.06
C PHE A 45 -33.54 81.32 -0.24
N PHE A 46 -34.11 81.87 -1.32
CA PHE A 46 -34.03 81.27 -2.64
C PHE A 46 -32.61 81.40 -3.21
N SER A 47 -32.24 80.52 -4.15
CA SER A 47 -30.90 80.53 -4.78
C SER A 47 -30.55 81.82 -5.54
N ASN A 48 -31.53 82.66 -5.86
CA ASN A 48 -31.34 84.01 -6.43
C ASN A 48 -31.13 85.12 -5.36
N ASN A 49 -30.97 84.75 -4.09
CA ASN A 49 -30.88 85.63 -2.92
C ASN A 49 -32.15 86.45 -2.60
N ASP A 50 -33.32 86.09 -3.15
CA ASP A 50 -34.59 86.66 -2.69
C ASP A 50 -34.99 86.04 -1.34
N PHE A 51 -35.36 86.90 -0.38
CA PHE A 51 -35.85 86.46 0.93
C PHE A 51 -37.24 85.82 0.80
N LEU A 52 -37.43 84.65 1.43
CA LEU A 52 -38.75 84.04 1.56
C LEU A 52 -39.66 84.87 2.48
N HIS A 53 -39.11 85.41 3.58
CA HIS A 53 -39.58 86.49 4.48
C HIS A 53 -38.58 86.59 5.67
N PRO A 54 -38.51 87.67 6.46
CA PRO A 54 -37.76 87.66 7.72
C PRO A 54 -38.41 86.70 8.74
N ASN A 55 -37.61 85.85 9.40
CA ASN A 55 -38.00 84.79 10.35
C ASN A 55 -38.48 83.44 9.76
N THR A 56 -38.19 83.13 8.49
CA THR A 56 -38.53 81.84 7.84
C THR A 56 -37.49 80.77 8.14
N ASN A 57 -37.48 80.25 9.36
CA ASN A 57 -36.61 79.15 9.78
C ASN A 57 -37.46 77.94 10.16
N TRP A 58 -36.82 76.89 10.66
CA TRP A 58 -37.54 75.74 11.18
C TRP A 58 -38.39 76.06 12.44
N LEU A 59 -38.13 77.18 13.14
CA LEU A 59 -38.54 77.52 14.53
C LEU A 59 -40.00 77.95 14.79
N ASN A 60 -40.93 77.89 13.83
CA ASN A 60 -42.20 78.61 13.99
C ASN A 60 -43.50 77.89 13.64
N ASN A 61 -43.51 76.61 13.24
CA ASN A 61 -44.73 75.84 12.91
C ASN A 61 -45.72 76.54 11.94
N ASP A 62 -45.31 77.64 11.28
CA ASP A 62 -46.11 78.35 10.30
C ASP A 62 -45.90 77.69 8.92
N PRO A 63 -46.93 77.06 8.33
CA PRO A 63 -46.83 76.36 7.05
C PRO A 63 -46.35 77.25 5.89
N LEU A 64 -46.44 78.58 6.03
CA LEU A 64 -46.01 79.54 5.01
C LEU A 64 -44.52 79.92 5.13
N LEU A 65 -43.88 79.63 6.27
CA LEU A 65 -42.51 80.04 6.60
C LEU A 65 -41.51 78.87 6.66
N LEU A 66 -41.99 77.63 6.55
CA LEU A 66 -41.19 76.40 6.47
C LEU A 66 -40.77 76.07 5.03
N PRO A 67 -39.67 75.32 4.83
CA PRO A 67 -39.47 74.63 3.56
C PRO A 67 -40.72 73.86 3.16
N LYS A 68 -41.12 73.97 1.90
CA LYS A 68 -42.27 73.25 1.38
C LYS A 68 -41.87 71.81 1.07
N HIS A 69 -42.87 70.93 1.03
CA HIS A 69 -42.64 69.59 0.51
C HIS A 69 -41.97 69.68 -0.87
N TYR A 70 -40.99 68.80 -1.09
CA TYR A 70 -40.20 68.66 -2.31
C TYR A 70 -39.15 69.78 -2.56
N ASP A 71 -38.90 70.68 -1.61
CA ASP A 71 -37.80 71.65 -1.75
C ASP A 71 -36.42 70.98 -1.56
N ASN A 72 -35.39 71.53 -2.23
CA ASN A 72 -33.99 71.12 -2.07
C ASN A 72 -33.30 72.05 -1.07
N LEU A 73 -32.65 71.49 -0.04
CA LEU A 73 -32.01 72.28 1.02
C LEU A 73 -30.50 72.39 0.78
N VAL A 74 -29.96 73.60 0.79
CA VAL A 74 -28.52 73.88 0.60
C VAL A 74 -27.97 74.62 1.79
N PHE A 75 -26.93 74.10 2.44
CA PHE A 75 -26.26 74.75 3.57
C PHE A 75 -24.91 75.31 3.11
N LYS A 76 -24.67 76.63 3.24
CA LYS A 76 -23.43 77.32 2.79
C LYS A 76 -22.83 78.32 3.80
N GLY A 77 -23.29 78.27 5.05
CA GLY A 77 -23.07 79.31 6.05
C GLY A 77 -21.85 79.21 6.96
N HIS A 78 -21.56 80.31 7.67
CA HIS A 78 -20.46 80.45 8.64
C HIS A 78 -20.91 80.68 10.09
N THR A 79 -22.16 81.12 10.29
CA THR A 79 -22.76 81.44 11.60
C THR A 79 -23.97 80.55 11.86
N ARG A 80 -24.32 80.35 13.14
CA ARG A 80 -25.54 79.64 13.58
C ARG A 80 -25.68 78.25 12.95
N LEU A 81 -24.66 77.44 13.22
CA LEU A 81 -24.42 76.14 12.58
C LEU A 81 -25.22 74.98 13.18
N THR A 82 -26.13 75.23 14.12
CA THR A 82 -26.90 74.19 14.83
C THR A 82 -28.41 74.41 14.71
N PRO A 83 -28.97 74.48 13.48
CA PRO A 83 -30.40 74.68 13.31
C PRO A 83 -31.20 73.49 13.87
N LEU A 84 -32.37 73.78 14.43
CA LEU A 84 -33.30 72.82 15.02
C LEU A 84 -34.57 72.74 14.16
N ASN A 85 -34.89 71.57 13.62
CA ASN A 85 -36.12 71.29 12.89
C ASN A 85 -37.27 71.01 13.85
N ASP A 86 -38.07 72.01 14.17
CA ASP A 86 -39.26 71.90 15.03
C ASP A 86 -40.57 72.13 14.26
N GLY A 87 -40.49 72.15 12.92
CA GLY A 87 -41.66 72.02 12.05
C GLY A 87 -42.35 70.66 12.19
N PRO A 88 -43.57 70.49 11.66
CA PRO A 88 -44.32 69.24 11.78
C PRO A 88 -43.53 68.03 11.25
N GLU A 89 -43.67 66.90 11.94
CA GLU A 89 -43.04 65.64 11.51
C GLU A 89 -43.49 65.25 10.09
N GLY A 90 -42.55 64.78 9.28
CA GLY A 90 -42.84 64.24 7.97
C GLY A 90 -42.68 65.21 6.79
N LEU A 91 -41.98 66.33 6.97
CA LEU A 91 -41.54 67.18 5.86
C LEU A 91 -40.75 66.34 4.83
N ALA A 92 -41.23 66.33 3.59
CA ALA A 92 -40.56 65.63 2.49
C ALA A 92 -39.61 66.59 1.75
N ILE A 93 -38.32 66.30 1.68
CA ILE A 93 -37.31 67.14 1.01
C ILE A 93 -36.74 66.44 -0.23
N LYS A 94 -36.47 67.21 -1.28
CA LYS A 94 -35.89 66.71 -2.55
C LYS A 94 -34.41 66.39 -2.46
N GLY A 95 -33.72 66.88 -1.44
CA GLY A 95 -32.31 66.61 -1.20
C GLY A 95 -31.71 67.59 -0.21
N MET A 96 -30.47 67.31 0.20
CA MET A 96 -29.71 68.14 1.10
C MET A 96 -28.26 68.26 0.62
N THR A 97 -27.76 69.47 0.44
CA THR A 97 -26.37 69.71 0.00
C THR A 97 -25.66 70.65 0.96
N PHE A 98 -24.52 70.23 1.52
CA PHE A 98 -23.58 71.14 2.19
C PHE A 98 -22.58 71.62 1.16
N ALA A 99 -22.67 72.91 0.79
CA ALA A 99 -21.83 73.52 -0.23
C ALA A 99 -20.35 73.51 0.16
N ALA A 100 -19.46 73.74 -0.81
CA ALA A 100 -18.01 73.66 -0.60
C ALA A 100 -17.47 74.61 0.49
N ASP A 101 -18.15 75.73 0.71
CA ASP A 101 -17.87 76.77 1.69
C ASP A 101 -18.62 76.60 3.03
N ALA A 102 -19.46 75.58 3.18
CA ALA A 102 -20.19 75.31 4.43
C ALA A 102 -19.24 75.02 5.61
N ARG A 103 -19.48 75.65 6.76
CA ARG A 103 -18.85 75.27 8.05
C ARG A 103 -19.52 74.03 8.65
N ALA A 104 -19.06 73.57 9.81
CA ALA A 104 -19.53 72.32 10.42
C ALA A 104 -20.95 72.48 11.01
N PHE A 105 -21.97 72.07 10.26
CA PHE A 105 -23.35 72.08 10.71
C PHE A 105 -23.69 70.87 11.60
N THR A 106 -24.57 71.07 12.57
CA THR A 106 -25.23 70.03 13.36
C THR A 106 -26.74 70.23 13.31
N LEU A 107 -27.41 69.50 12.43
CA LEU A 107 -28.86 69.60 12.21
C LEU A 107 -29.59 68.70 13.22
N ASN A 108 -30.43 69.28 14.08
CA ASN A 108 -31.23 68.56 15.08
C ASN A 108 -32.72 68.71 14.76
N GLY A 109 -33.59 67.92 15.40
CA GLY A 109 -35.04 68.12 15.34
C GLY A 109 -35.84 66.91 14.82
N ASN A 110 -37.04 67.20 14.33
CA ASN A 110 -38.10 66.28 13.95
C ASN A 110 -37.76 65.47 12.69
N LEU A 111 -38.43 64.32 12.55
CA LEU A 111 -38.32 63.37 11.44
C LEU A 111 -38.58 64.03 10.07
N ILE A 112 -37.73 63.72 9.09
CA ILE A 112 -37.91 64.11 7.67
C ILE A 112 -38.02 62.90 6.74
N PHE A 113 -38.72 63.07 5.62
CA PHE A 113 -38.68 62.15 4.48
C PHE A 113 -37.73 62.71 3.43
N SER A 114 -36.62 62.03 3.17
CA SER A 114 -35.75 62.39 2.04
C SER A 114 -36.22 61.66 0.79
N ILE A 115 -36.36 62.37 -0.33
CA ILE A 115 -36.64 61.79 -1.66
C ILE A 115 -35.56 62.17 -2.70
N GLY A 116 -34.37 62.59 -2.24
CA GLY A 116 -33.18 62.71 -3.08
C GLY A 116 -31.90 62.84 -2.26
N ASN A 117 -30.77 63.05 -2.95
CA ASN A 117 -29.45 62.79 -2.38
C ASN A 117 -29.07 63.72 -1.23
N ILE A 118 -28.21 63.22 -0.34
CA ILE A 118 -27.54 64.01 0.70
C ILE A 118 -26.05 64.09 0.36
N VAL A 119 -25.52 65.29 0.15
CA VAL A 119 -24.15 65.48 -0.33
C VAL A 119 -23.41 66.47 0.55
N ASN A 120 -22.24 66.10 1.05
CA ASN A 120 -21.29 67.02 1.67
C ASN A 120 -20.16 67.36 0.70
N ALA A 121 -20.19 68.56 0.12
CA ALA A 121 -19.12 69.08 -0.73
C ALA A 121 -18.06 69.88 0.06
N SER A 122 -18.26 70.08 1.37
CA SER A 122 -17.35 70.85 2.23
C SER A 122 -16.17 70.02 2.75
N ARG A 123 -15.20 70.68 3.39
CA ARG A 123 -14.09 70.03 4.13
C ARG A 123 -14.40 69.75 5.59
N ASN A 124 -15.62 70.07 6.04
CA ASN A 124 -16.00 70.01 7.44
C ASN A 124 -16.89 68.79 7.69
N LEU A 125 -16.87 68.29 8.91
CA LEU A 125 -17.83 67.30 9.38
C LEU A 125 -19.22 67.93 9.44
N GLN A 126 -20.17 67.32 8.76
CA GLN A 126 -21.59 67.69 8.79
C GLN A 126 -22.34 66.64 9.57
N THR A 127 -23.09 67.03 10.59
CA THR A 127 -23.82 66.13 11.48
C THR A 127 -25.31 66.33 11.33
N ILE A 128 -26.05 65.24 11.12
CA ILE A 128 -27.51 65.21 11.06
C ILE A 128 -28.00 64.27 12.16
N ASN A 129 -28.62 64.84 13.19
CA ASN A 129 -29.21 64.13 14.32
C ASN A 129 -30.70 63.89 14.14
N MET A 130 -31.34 64.56 13.17
CA MET A 130 -32.74 64.33 12.83
C MET A 130 -32.92 62.91 12.27
N PRO A 131 -34.01 62.20 12.64
CA PRO A 131 -34.36 60.96 11.98
C PRO A 131 -34.68 61.19 10.49
N ILE A 132 -34.23 60.29 9.63
CA ILE A 132 -34.47 60.33 8.18
C ILE A 132 -35.08 59.01 7.71
N ILE A 133 -36.25 59.09 7.07
CA ILE A 133 -36.81 57.99 6.26
C ILE A 133 -36.52 58.28 4.80
N ILE A 134 -36.10 57.26 4.05
CA ILE A 134 -35.89 57.35 2.61
C ILE A 134 -37.19 57.05 1.87
N GLY A 135 -37.57 57.91 0.93
CA GLY A 135 -38.78 57.78 0.09
C GLY A 135 -38.52 57.48 -1.39
N THR A 136 -37.26 57.48 -1.83
CA THR A 136 -36.80 57.12 -3.20
C THR A 136 -35.35 56.66 -3.13
N ASP A 137 -34.86 55.98 -4.17
CA ASP A 137 -33.46 55.56 -4.24
C ASP A 137 -32.48 56.74 -4.14
N GLN A 138 -31.47 56.62 -3.28
CA GLN A 138 -30.58 57.73 -2.90
C GLN A 138 -29.11 57.36 -2.78
N ILE A 139 -28.28 58.39 -2.94
CA ILE A 139 -26.85 58.39 -2.61
C ILE A 139 -26.61 59.40 -1.50
N TRP A 140 -26.00 58.94 -0.41
CA TRP A 140 -25.49 59.78 0.65
C TRP A 140 -23.98 59.82 0.57
N ASP A 141 -23.46 61.00 0.27
CA ASP A 141 -22.07 61.21 -0.08
C ASP A 141 -21.37 62.10 0.95
N GLY A 142 -20.40 61.53 1.66
CA GLY A 142 -19.65 62.26 2.68
C GLY A 142 -18.66 63.27 2.12
N GLY A 143 -18.33 63.19 0.82
CA GLY A 143 -17.45 64.12 0.13
C GLY A 143 -16.08 63.54 -0.21
N ASN A 144 -15.42 64.11 -1.21
CA ASN A 144 -14.11 63.64 -1.70
C ASN A 144 -12.91 64.40 -1.11
N ILE A 145 -13.15 65.34 -0.17
CA ILE A 145 -12.12 66.19 0.39
C ILE A 145 -11.72 65.67 1.77
N PRO A 146 -10.41 65.53 2.09
CA PRO A 146 -9.98 65.15 3.44
C PRO A 146 -10.61 66.04 4.51
N GLY A 147 -11.32 65.44 5.47
CA GLY A 147 -12.06 66.14 6.54
C GLY A 147 -13.55 66.36 6.28
N GLY A 148 -14.00 66.27 5.02
CA GLY A 148 -15.42 66.29 4.66
C GLY A 148 -16.07 64.95 4.99
N PHE A 149 -16.68 64.83 6.17
CA PHE A 149 -17.44 63.66 6.58
C PHE A 149 -18.92 64.03 6.65
N LEU A 150 -19.80 63.13 6.25
CA LEU A 150 -21.23 63.23 6.52
C LEU A 150 -21.57 62.24 7.62
N GLN A 151 -22.08 62.73 8.75
CA GLN A 151 -22.54 61.91 9.86
C GLN A 151 -24.06 62.01 9.99
N VAL A 152 -24.76 60.91 9.80
CA VAL A 152 -26.21 60.79 10.02
C VAL A 152 -26.43 59.85 11.19
N ASN A 153 -26.95 60.35 12.31
CA ASN A 153 -27.05 59.56 13.54
C ASN A 153 -28.35 58.76 13.66
N GLN A 154 -29.33 58.99 12.78
CA GLN A 154 -30.63 58.33 12.84
C GLN A 154 -31.21 58.05 11.44
N LEU A 155 -30.82 56.94 10.83
CA LEU A 155 -31.53 56.35 9.69
C LEU A 155 -32.74 55.57 10.20
N ALA A 156 -33.93 56.14 10.02
CA ALA A 156 -35.17 55.60 10.55
C ALA A 156 -35.76 54.46 9.69
N GLY A 157 -35.32 54.30 8.44
CA GLY A 157 -35.67 53.14 7.60
C GLY A 157 -35.53 53.39 6.10
N LEU A 158 -35.37 52.30 5.34
CA LEU A 158 -35.32 52.32 3.87
C LEU A 158 -36.64 51.91 3.22
N ARG A 159 -37.52 51.19 3.93
CA ARG A 159 -38.70 50.51 3.35
C ARG A 159 -38.30 49.65 2.14
N ASP A 160 -38.80 50.00 0.96
CA ASP A 160 -38.55 49.35 -0.33
C ASP A 160 -37.70 50.24 -1.26
N HIS A 161 -36.80 51.03 -0.70
CA HIS A 161 -35.91 51.91 -1.45
C HIS A 161 -34.44 51.54 -1.26
N SER A 162 -33.61 52.04 -2.17
CA SER A 162 -32.18 51.80 -2.18
C SER A 162 -31.38 52.97 -1.62
N LEU A 163 -30.31 52.68 -0.88
CA LEU A 163 -29.39 53.67 -0.33
C LEU A 163 -27.95 53.28 -0.63
N THR A 164 -27.18 54.21 -1.19
CA THR A 164 -25.72 54.08 -1.31
C THR A 164 -25.02 55.06 -0.37
N LEU A 165 -24.25 54.54 0.58
CA LEU A 165 -23.31 55.30 1.39
C LEU A 165 -21.97 55.38 0.65
N LEU A 166 -21.56 56.60 0.29
CA LEU A 166 -20.41 56.86 -0.55
C LEU A 166 -19.45 57.83 0.15
N ARG A 167 -18.14 57.57 0.00
CA ARG A 167 -17.03 58.45 0.41
C ARG A 167 -17.19 59.02 1.83
N TYR A 168 -16.76 58.26 2.83
CA TYR A 168 -16.73 58.70 4.24
C TYR A 168 -18.09 59.09 4.85
N ALA A 169 -19.21 58.60 4.29
CA ALA A 169 -20.50 58.71 4.95
C ALA A 169 -20.53 57.80 6.19
N ARG A 170 -20.91 58.34 7.35
CA ARG A 170 -21.04 57.63 8.63
C ARG A 170 -22.51 57.65 9.03
N VAL A 171 -23.15 56.50 9.05
CA VAL A 171 -24.58 56.40 9.30
C VAL A 171 -24.85 55.48 10.49
N SER A 172 -25.76 55.87 11.36
CA SER A 172 -26.32 55.02 12.40
C SER A 172 -27.82 54.86 12.21
N ALA A 173 -28.33 53.63 12.34
CA ALA A 173 -29.77 53.34 12.36
C ALA A 173 -30.43 53.69 13.72
N GLY A 174 -29.67 54.25 14.67
CA GLY A 174 -30.13 54.50 16.03
C GLY A 174 -30.48 53.21 16.77
N ASP A 175 -31.48 53.30 17.66
CA ASP A 175 -31.92 52.20 18.54
C ASP A 175 -32.96 51.27 17.89
N ASN A 176 -33.47 51.62 16.71
CA ASN A 176 -34.44 50.79 16.00
C ASN A 176 -33.77 49.71 15.13
N PRO A 177 -34.45 48.58 14.87
CA PRO A 177 -33.96 47.59 13.92
C PRO A 177 -33.81 48.19 12.52
N LEU A 178 -32.65 47.97 11.90
CA LEU A 178 -32.46 48.27 10.49
C LEU A 178 -33.20 47.24 9.64
N MET A 179 -34.29 47.65 8.99
CA MET A 179 -35.11 46.79 8.14
C MET A 179 -34.86 47.08 6.65
N LEU A 180 -34.55 46.04 5.88
CA LEU A 180 -34.43 46.09 4.42
C LEU A 180 -35.46 45.15 3.76
N GLY A 181 -36.27 45.69 2.83
CA GLY A 181 -37.23 44.95 2.04
C GLY A 181 -38.43 44.50 2.88
N GLU A 182 -39.32 45.44 3.21
CA GLU A 182 -40.52 45.19 4.01
C GLU A 182 -41.70 44.66 3.17
N THR A 183 -41.87 45.16 1.94
CA THR A 183 -42.95 44.72 1.04
C THR A 183 -42.50 44.51 -0.41
N GLY A 184 -41.31 44.98 -0.78
CA GLY A 184 -40.81 45.02 -2.15
C GLY A 184 -39.31 44.75 -2.26
N GLN A 185 -38.60 45.55 -3.05
CA GLN A 185 -37.16 45.42 -3.26
C GLN A 185 -36.40 46.52 -2.53
N ALA A 186 -35.29 46.21 -1.88
CA ALA A 186 -34.43 47.23 -1.24
C ALA A 186 -32.94 46.87 -1.41
N GLN A 187 -32.09 47.87 -1.65
CA GLN A 187 -30.64 47.70 -1.69
C GLN A 187 -29.93 48.68 -0.76
N LEU A 188 -28.97 48.22 0.03
CA LEU A 188 -28.08 49.08 0.82
C LEU A 188 -26.64 48.80 0.46
N LEU A 189 -25.93 49.81 -0.04
CA LEU A 189 -24.54 49.72 -0.47
C LEU A 189 -23.66 50.61 0.40
N VAL A 190 -22.73 50.03 1.15
CA VAL A 190 -21.73 50.74 1.95
C VAL A 190 -20.37 50.68 1.26
N LYS A 191 -19.90 51.82 0.74
CA LYS A 191 -18.63 51.89 -0.01
C LYS A 191 -17.83 53.17 0.20
N GLY A 192 -16.55 53.10 -0.18
CA GLY A 192 -15.66 54.26 -0.16
C GLY A 192 -15.33 54.75 1.24
N ARG A 193 -14.93 53.84 2.14
CA ARG A 193 -14.60 54.15 3.55
C ARG A 193 -15.77 54.64 4.38
N SER A 194 -17.00 54.35 3.94
CA SER A 194 -18.23 54.67 4.65
C SER A 194 -18.52 53.66 5.74
N THR A 195 -19.20 54.08 6.81
CA THR A 195 -19.54 53.21 7.94
C THR A 195 -21.04 53.22 8.22
N LEU A 196 -21.58 52.07 8.61
CA LEU A 196 -22.94 51.89 9.08
C LEU A 196 -22.93 51.24 10.47
N ASP A 197 -23.70 51.76 11.40
CA ASP A 197 -23.91 51.14 12.72
C ASP A 197 -25.40 50.86 12.97
N SER A 198 -25.73 49.69 13.53
CA SER A 198 -27.10 49.30 13.90
C SER A 198 -27.11 48.47 15.18
N VAL A 199 -28.21 48.53 15.94
CA VAL A 199 -28.38 47.68 17.14
C VAL A 199 -29.01 46.32 16.84
N SER A 200 -29.76 46.23 15.74
CA SER A 200 -30.22 44.97 15.14
C SER A 200 -30.52 45.21 13.67
N ALA A 201 -30.57 44.14 12.87
CA ALA A 201 -30.88 44.26 11.46
C ALA A 201 -31.61 43.02 10.90
N VAL A 202 -32.49 43.27 9.94
CA VAL A 202 -33.21 42.26 9.18
C VAL A 202 -33.11 42.58 7.69
N ILE A 203 -32.49 41.68 6.94
CA ILE A 203 -32.42 41.72 5.47
C ILE A 203 -33.46 40.75 4.94
N GLY A 204 -34.38 41.23 4.11
CA GLY A 204 -35.52 40.45 3.60
C GLY A 204 -36.60 40.32 4.66
N ALA A 205 -37.06 41.47 5.17
CA ALA A 205 -37.96 41.55 6.33
C ALA A 205 -39.40 41.09 6.06
N GLY A 206 -39.91 41.30 4.84
CA GLY A 206 -41.26 40.91 4.42
C GLY A 206 -41.36 39.59 3.67
N GLN A 207 -42.53 38.94 3.72
CA GLN A 207 -42.80 37.80 2.84
C GLN A 207 -42.84 38.23 1.37
N GLY A 208 -42.13 37.52 0.51
CA GLY A 208 -42.04 37.82 -0.93
C GLY A 208 -41.14 39.01 -1.29
N SER A 209 -40.56 39.70 -0.29
CA SER A 209 -39.61 40.79 -0.53
C SER A 209 -38.25 40.26 -1.00
N THR A 210 -37.43 41.14 -1.59
CA THR A 210 -36.04 40.86 -1.93
C THR A 210 -35.16 41.99 -1.44
N ALA A 211 -34.16 41.70 -0.63
CA ALA A 211 -33.25 42.71 -0.11
C ALA A 211 -31.79 42.34 -0.32
N GLU A 212 -30.97 43.33 -0.64
CA GLU A 212 -29.53 43.18 -0.79
C GLU A 212 -28.78 44.19 0.09
N MET A 213 -27.79 43.71 0.82
CA MET A 213 -26.85 44.52 1.57
C MET A 213 -25.43 44.22 1.08
N THR A 214 -24.72 45.23 0.63
CA THR A 214 -23.35 45.09 0.13
C THR A 214 -22.41 46.02 0.89
N VAL A 215 -21.37 45.47 1.51
CA VAL A 215 -20.26 46.22 2.12
C VAL A 215 -19.02 45.99 1.29
N GLN A 216 -18.52 47.02 0.63
CA GLN A 216 -17.41 46.88 -0.31
C GLN A 216 -16.33 47.96 -0.21
N GLY A 217 -15.09 47.55 -0.44
CA GLY A 217 -13.94 48.45 -0.52
C GLY A 217 -13.27 48.68 0.84
N SER A 218 -11.97 48.92 0.79
CA SER A 218 -11.12 49.19 1.96
C SER A 218 -11.68 50.32 2.85
N GLY A 219 -11.80 50.02 4.14
CA GLY A 219 -12.32 50.92 5.17
C GLY A 219 -13.84 51.04 5.23
N SER A 220 -14.57 50.43 4.30
CA SER A 220 -16.03 50.35 4.38
C SER A 220 -16.44 49.32 5.42
N LYS A 221 -17.34 49.69 6.34
CA LYS A 221 -17.65 48.87 7.50
C LYS A 221 -19.12 48.92 7.89
N TRP A 222 -19.67 47.78 8.31
CA TRP A 222 -20.95 47.70 9.01
C TRP A 222 -20.77 47.04 10.38
N THR A 223 -21.19 47.74 11.44
CA THR A 223 -21.24 47.19 12.81
C THR A 223 -22.68 47.00 13.24
N ASN A 224 -23.12 45.76 13.41
CA ASN A 224 -24.40 45.41 14.01
C ASN A 224 -24.19 44.88 15.44
N SER A 225 -24.51 45.65 16.47
CA SER A 225 -24.21 45.29 17.86
C SER A 225 -25.12 44.21 18.47
N GLY A 226 -26.21 43.84 17.78
CA GLY A 226 -27.15 42.81 18.20
C GLY A 226 -27.38 41.73 17.14
N ASN A 227 -28.65 41.33 16.97
CA ASN A 227 -29.03 40.24 16.08
C ASN A 227 -29.02 40.70 14.61
N LEU A 228 -28.44 39.88 13.74
CA LEU A 228 -28.47 40.03 12.28
C LEU A 228 -29.24 38.87 11.66
N ASN A 229 -30.41 39.15 11.11
CA ASN A 229 -31.24 38.16 10.42
C ASN A 229 -31.16 38.37 8.92
N VAL A 230 -30.68 37.37 8.19
CA VAL A 230 -30.61 37.38 6.72
C VAL A 230 -31.59 36.34 6.22
N GLY A 231 -32.63 36.76 5.49
CA GLY A 231 -33.55 35.84 4.81
C GLY A 231 -34.49 35.09 5.73
N THR A 232 -35.20 35.79 6.62
CA THR A 232 -36.17 35.16 7.54
C THR A 232 -37.56 34.99 6.93
N HIS A 233 -37.98 35.95 6.10
CA HIS A 233 -39.32 35.99 5.49
C HIS A 233 -39.27 36.19 3.97
N GLY A 234 -38.35 37.03 3.49
CA GLY A 234 -38.07 37.29 2.07
C GLY A 234 -36.69 36.79 1.64
N LYS A 235 -36.37 36.94 0.35
CA LYS A 235 -35.03 36.63 -0.18
C LYS A 235 -34.04 37.70 0.27
N ALA A 236 -32.85 37.28 0.69
CA ALA A 236 -31.87 38.19 1.25
C ALA A 236 -30.46 37.87 0.77
N ILE A 237 -29.76 38.90 0.30
CA ILE A 237 -28.35 38.81 -0.12
C ILE A 237 -27.52 39.69 0.80
N LEU A 238 -26.41 39.15 1.33
CA LEU A 238 -25.38 39.90 2.03
C LEU A 238 -24.02 39.67 1.35
N ASN A 239 -23.48 40.71 0.72
CA ASN A 239 -22.19 40.67 0.06
C ASN A 239 -21.15 41.47 0.87
N ILE A 240 -20.01 40.86 1.14
CA ILE A 240 -18.87 41.47 1.81
C ILE A 240 -17.67 41.32 0.87
N LEU A 241 -17.35 42.40 0.16
CA LEU A 241 -16.48 42.36 -1.03
C LEU A 241 -15.29 43.29 -0.88
N ASP A 242 -14.20 42.99 -1.58
CA ASP A 242 -13.08 43.93 -1.81
C ASP A 242 -12.56 44.64 -0.54
N SER A 243 -12.24 43.87 0.52
CA SER A 243 -11.80 44.40 1.83
C SER A 243 -12.88 45.12 2.66
N GLY A 244 -14.16 44.89 2.36
CA GLY A 244 -15.28 45.29 3.22
C GLY A 244 -15.29 44.51 4.55
N SER A 245 -15.86 45.11 5.60
CA SER A 245 -15.91 44.49 6.93
C SER A 245 -17.30 44.54 7.56
N VAL A 246 -17.78 43.40 8.05
CA VAL A 246 -19.02 43.30 8.83
C VAL A 246 -18.70 42.75 10.22
N ILE A 247 -19.33 43.34 11.24
CA ILE A 247 -19.32 42.83 12.61
C ILE A 247 -20.77 42.62 13.04
N SER A 248 -21.07 41.46 13.61
CA SER A 248 -22.38 41.14 14.21
C SER A 248 -22.21 40.47 15.57
N LYS A 249 -23.27 40.46 16.39
CA LYS A 249 -23.27 39.68 17.64
C LYS A 249 -23.73 38.24 17.39
N THR A 250 -25.01 38.06 17.12
CA THR A 250 -25.63 36.78 16.76
C THR A 250 -26.19 36.92 15.36
N ALA A 251 -26.04 35.91 14.51
CA ALA A 251 -26.53 35.94 13.15
C ALA A 251 -27.30 34.68 12.78
N SER A 252 -28.39 34.86 12.04
CA SER A 252 -29.24 33.78 11.53
C SER A 252 -29.48 33.97 10.03
N LEU A 253 -29.10 32.98 9.24
CA LEU A 253 -29.34 32.91 7.81
C LEU A 253 -30.50 31.93 7.60
N GLY A 254 -31.66 32.44 7.21
CA GLY A 254 -32.88 31.66 7.00
C GLY A 254 -33.13 31.30 5.54
N ASN A 255 -34.40 31.06 5.20
CA ASN A 255 -34.84 30.64 3.87
C ASN A 255 -34.54 31.67 2.76
N GLY A 256 -33.73 31.28 1.77
CA GLY A 256 -33.37 32.14 0.64
C GLY A 256 -32.28 33.16 0.98
N ALA A 257 -31.59 32.99 2.11
CA ALA A 257 -30.41 33.77 2.47
C ALA A 257 -29.21 33.34 1.63
N GLN A 258 -28.54 34.31 1.01
CA GLN A 258 -27.27 34.11 0.29
C GLN A 258 -26.25 35.09 0.84
N VAL A 259 -25.17 34.56 1.42
CA VAL A 259 -24.11 35.38 2.00
C VAL A 259 -22.78 35.06 1.34
N ALA A 260 -22.09 36.10 0.86
CA ALA A 260 -20.78 35.97 0.23
C ALA A 260 -19.76 36.86 0.94
N ILE A 261 -18.66 36.26 1.41
CA ILE A 261 -17.45 36.95 1.87
C ILE A 261 -16.37 36.69 0.83
N ASP A 262 -16.14 37.65 -0.05
CA ASP A 262 -15.29 37.45 -1.21
C ASP A 262 -14.17 38.49 -1.32
N GLY A 263 -12.97 38.01 -1.61
CA GLY A 263 -11.80 38.82 -1.88
C GLY A 263 -10.92 39.08 -0.67
N LEU A 264 -9.65 39.37 -0.95
CA LEU A 264 -8.63 39.58 0.06
C LEU A 264 -9.01 40.73 1.02
N GLY A 265 -8.97 40.45 2.32
CA GLY A 265 -9.27 41.40 3.38
C GLY A 265 -10.77 41.57 3.66
N SER A 266 -11.66 40.98 2.85
CA SER A 266 -13.09 40.95 3.15
C SER A 266 -13.32 40.10 4.40
N SER A 267 -14.08 40.64 5.35
CA SER A 267 -14.20 40.00 6.68
C SER A 267 -15.58 40.08 7.28
N TRP A 268 -16.00 38.99 7.92
CA TRP A 268 -17.14 38.97 8.83
C TRP A 268 -16.72 38.44 10.20
N THR A 269 -16.97 39.20 11.25
CA THR A 269 -16.83 38.74 12.65
C THR A 269 -18.19 38.68 13.33
N ASN A 270 -18.66 37.49 13.65
CA ASN A 270 -19.86 37.25 14.44
C ASN A 270 -19.48 36.79 15.86
N SER A 271 -19.56 37.67 16.85
CA SER A 271 -18.95 37.41 18.17
C SER A 271 -19.62 36.29 18.99
N ASN A 272 -20.81 35.83 18.61
CA ASN A 272 -21.59 34.80 19.28
C ASN A 272 -22.07 33.74 18.27
N ASP A 273 -23.33 33.31 18.36
CA ASP A 273 -23.84 32.20 17.56
C ASP A 273 -24.11 32.60 16.10
N LEU A 274 -23.72 31.71 15.18
CA LEU A 274 -24.01 31.81 13.74
C LEU A 274 -24.86 30.60 13.32
N HIS A 275 -26.12 30.83 12.98
CA HIS A 275 -27.05 29.81 12.54
C HIS A 275 -27.28 29.89 11.04
N ILE A 276 -26.95 28.83 10.32
CA ILE A 276 -27.08 28.75 8.86
C ILE A 276 -28.18 27.73 8.53
N GLY A 277 -29.18 28.19 7.79
CA GLY A 277 -30.40 27.44 7.53
C GLY A 277 -31.47 27.59 8.60
N TYR A 278 -31.47 28.64 9.40
CA TYR A 278 -32.45 28.83 10.47
C TYR A 278 -33.87 28.98 9.89
N LEU A 279 -34.71 27.93 10.00
CA LEU A 279 -36.08 27.85 9.45
C LEU A 279 -36.17 27.69 7.91
N GLY A 280 -35.08 27.33 7.22
CA GLY A 280 -35.10 27.14 5.76
C GLY A 280 -33.72 26.92 5.13
N GLU A 281 -33.60 27.10 3.82
CA GLU A 281 -32.33 26.97 3.09
C GLU A 281 -31.51 28.27 3.17
N GLY A 282 -30.30 28.20 3.73
CA GLY A 282 -29.34 29.32 3.70
C GLY A 282 -28.01 28.89 3.09
N THR A 283 -27.41 29.77 2.27
CA THR A 283 -26.08 29.56 1.68
C THR A 283 -25.08 30.59 2.18
N LEU A 284 -23.85 30.14 2.44
CA LEU A 284 -22.73 30.99 2.84
C LEU A 284 -21.45 30.58 2.09
N SER A 285 -20.81 31.52 1.40
CA SER A 285 -19.51 31.31 0.76
C SER A 285 -18.43 32.23 1.34
N VAL A 286 -17.24 31.68 1.54
CA VAL A 286 -16.02 32.42 1.87
C VAL A 286 -14.98 32.10 0.81
N THR A 287 -14.66 33.09 -0.02
CA THR A 287 -13.89 32.89 -1.25
C THR A 287 -12.79 33.93 -1.46
N ASN A 288 -11.83 33.60 -2.33
CA ASN A 288 -10.77 34.49 -2.79
C ASN A 288 -10.01 35.25 -1.67
N GLY A 289 -9.76 34.62 -0.53
CA GLY A 289 -9.04 35.23 0.60
C GLY A 289 -9.94 35.91 1.65
N GLY A 290 -11.25 35.70 1.58
CA GLY A 290 -12.21 36.17 2.58
C GLY A 290 -12.04 35.49 3.94
N VAL A 291 -12.46 36.15 5.02
CA VAL A 291 -12.31 35.65 6.40
C VAL A 291 -13.63 35.71 7.18
N LEU A 292 -14.03 34.59 7.77
CA LEU A 292 -15.13 34.50 8.72
C LEU A 292 -14.62 34.11 10.11
N ASN A 293 -15.03 34.84 11.13
CA ASN A 293 -14.84 34.46 12.53
C ASN A 293 -16.22 34.36 13.21
N SER A 294 -16.49 33.26 13.92
CA SER A 294 -17.74 33.07 14.66
C SER A 294 -17.55 32.42 16.04
N GLY A 295 -18.56 32.54 16.90
CA GLY A 295 -18.68 31.74 18.13
C GLY A 295 -19.08 30.30 17.82
N LYS A 296 -20.16 29.80 18.44
CA LYS A 296 -20.75 28.52 18.05
C LYS A 296 -21.44 28.67 16.70
N SER A 297 -21.25 27.70 15.81
CA SER A 297 -21.85 27.72 14.48
C SER A 297 -22.63 26.45 14.20
N THR A 298 -23.81 26.60 13.61
CA THR A 298 -24.69 25.47 13.26
C THR A 298 -25.09 25.56 11.79
N ILE A 299 -25.00 24.46 11.05
CA ILE A 299 -25.47 24.33 9.66
C ILE A 299 -26.63 23.33 9.63
N GLY A 300 -27.76 23.72 9.04
CA GLY A 300 -28.96 22.90 8.94
C GLY A 300 -29.92 23.08 10.14
N GLY A 301 -30.23 24.33 10.49
CA GLY A 301 -31.17 24.67 11.58
C GLY A 301 -32.65 24.38 11.25
N GLY A 302 -33.43 23.90 12.23
CA GLY A 302 -34.87 23.62 12.08
C GLY A 302 -35.22 22.31 11.36
N ASN A 303 -36.51 21.97 11.32
CA ASN A 303 -37.02 20.68 10.78
C ASN A 303 -37.17 20.67 9.23
N SER A 304 -36.42 21.51 8.52
CA SER A 304 -36.58 21.63 7.06
C SER A 304 -35.94 20.45 6.34
N MET A 305 -36.56 20.00 5.23
CA MET A 305 -35.98 19.00 4.32
C MET A 305 -34.97 19.60 3.33
N HIS A 306 -34.69 20.91 3.40
CA HIS A 306 -33.85 21.62 2.43
C HIS A 306 -32.41 21.76 2.97
N PRO A 307 -31.39 21.24 2.25
CA PRO A 307 -30.02 21.25 2.73
C PRO A 307 -29.42 22.66 2.71
N SER A 308 -28.86 23.10 3.82
CA SER A 308 -28.07 24.34 3.86
C SER A 308 -26.61 24.06 3.50
N LEU A 309 -26.01 24.93 2.68
CA LEU A 309 -24.67 24.73 2.13
C LEU A 309 -23.71 25.86 2.54
N VAL A 310 -22.58 25.47 3.10
CA VAL A 310 -21.45 26.37 3.36
C VAL A 310 -20.27 25.97 2.47
N THR A 311 -19.62 26.93 1.83
CA THR A 311 -18.43 26.72 1.01
C THR A 311 -17.28 27.61 1.45
N ILE A 312 -16.14 27.03 1.78
CA ILE A 312 -14.87 27.71 2.04
C ILE A 312 -13.90 27.34 0.92
N ASP A 313 -13.65 28.26 0.00
CA ASP A 313 -12.96 27.94 -1.24
C ASP A 313 -11.89 28.96 -1.63
N GLY A 314 -10.76 28.47 -2.13
CA GLY A 314 -9.64 29.30 -2.58
C GLY A 314 -8.60 29.59 -1.50
N ALA A 315 -7.36 29.80 -1.95
CA ALA A 315 -6.23 30.06 -1.06
C ALA A 315 -6.44 31.32 -0.21
N GLY A 316 -6.18 31.19 1.10
CA GLY A 316 -6.35 32.27 2.07
C GLY A 316 -7.79 32.44 2.58
N SER A 317 -8.78 31.81 1.95
CA SER A 317 -10.16 31.80 2.46
C SER A 317 -10.21 31.00 3.76
N ARG A 318 -10.73 31.62 4.83
CA ARG A 318 -10.67 31.03 6.17
C ARG A 318 -11.94 31.21 6.97
N TRP A 319 -12.34 30.15 7.68
CA TRP A 319 -13.35 30.23 8.73
C TRP A 319 -12.78 29.74 10.07
N THR A 320 -12.80 30.61 11.09
CA THR A 320 -12.46 30.24 12.47
C THR A 320 -13.72 30.27 13.34
N ASN A 321 -14.00 29.21 14.09
CA ASN A 321 -15.15 29.13 15.00
C ASN A 321 -14.81 28.46 16.34
N GLN A 322 -15.59 28.76 17.38
CA GLN A 322 -15.41 28.11 18.69
C GLN A 322 -15.90 26.66 18.67
N SER A 323 -16.99 26.38 17.96
CA SER A 323 -17.50 25.03 17.73
C SER A 323 -18.38 25.00 16.48
N LEU A 324 -18.36 23.90 15.76
CA LEU A 324 -19.08 23.71 14.51
C LEU A 324 -19.99 22.48 14.60
N PHE A 325 -21.28 22.66 14.34
CA PHE A 325 -22.27 21.59 14.30
C PHE A 325 -22.92 21.56 12.92
N ILE A 326 -22.85 20.42 12.24
CA ILE A 326 -23.45 20.21 10.92
C ILE A 326 -24.55 19.17 11.07
N GLY A 327 -25.76 19.50 10.63
CA GLY A 327 -26.94 18.66 10.78
C GLY A 327 -27.56 18.75 12.18
N SER A 328 -27.99 19.94 12.61
CA SER A 328 -28.57 20.18 13.94
C SER A 328 -29.85 21.01 13.87
N PRO A 329 -31.07 20.41 13.93
CA PRO A 329 -31.48 19.01 13.70
C PRO A 329 -31.81 18.68 12.23
N GLY A 330 -31.69 19.63 11.31
CA GLY A 330 -31.97 19.47 9.89
C GLY A 330 -30.79 18.90 9.10
N GLN A 331 -30.75 19.16 7.79
CA GLN A 331 -29.65 18.76 6.91
C GLN A 331 -28.67 19.92 6.69
N GLY A 332 -27.38 19.68 6.89
CA GLY A 332 -26.32 20.66 6.64
C GLY A 332 -25.14 20.07 5.88
N SER A 333 -24.51 20.86 5.02
CA SER A 333 -23.32 20.48 4.26
C SER A 333 -22.26 21.58 4.31
N LEU A 334 -21.01 21.18 4.51
CA LEU A 334 -19.84 22.05 4.44
C LEU A 334 -18.86 21.50 3.40
N LYS A 335 -18.44 22.36 2.47
CA LYS A 335 -17.39 22.09 1.51
C LYS A 335 -16.17 22.97 1.78
N ILE A 336 -14.98 22.36 1.80
CA ILE A 336 -13.69 23.03 1.91
C ILE A 336 -12.86 22.63 0.70
N ALA A 337 -12.44 23.61 -0.12
CA ALA A 337 -11.76 23.33 -1.38
C ALA A 337 -10.67 24.34 -1.75
N ASN A 338 -9.82 23.95 -2.71
CA ASN A 338 -8.82 24.80 -3.38
C ASN A 338 -7.93 25.62 -2.42
N GLY A 339 -7.50 25.02 -1.31
CA GLY A 339 -6.67 25.68 -0.29
C GLY A 339 -7.41 26.48 0.78
N GLY A 340 -8.75 26.43 0.81
CA GLY A 340 -9.57 26.95 1.90
C GLY A 340 -9.29 26.24 3.23
N MET A 341 -9.50 26.94 4.35
CA MET A 341 -9.21 26.41 5.68
C MET A 341 -10.33 26.67 6.69
N VAL A 342 -10.69 25.64 7.46
CA VAL A 342 -11.58 25.75 8.62
C VAL A 342 -10.81 25.42 9.90
N VAL A 343 -10.94 26.26 10.93
CA VAL A 343 -10.42 25.99 12.27
C VAL A 343 -11.55 26.06 13.28
N SER A 344 -11.71 24.99 14.05
CA SER A 344 -12.79 24.84 15.02
C SER A 344 -12.27 24.36 16.38
N GLY A 345 -12.98 24.66 17.46
CA GLY A 345 -12.78 23.96 18.73
C GLY A 345 -13.30 22.52 18.62
N GLN A 346 -14.57 22.30 18.92
CA GLN A 346 -15.22 21.01 18.67
C GLN A 346 -15.96 21.02 17.34
N SER A 347 -15.86 19.94 16.57
CA SER A 347 -16.63 19.74 15.35
C SER A 347 -17.54 18.52 15.46
N VAL A 348 -18.83 18.68 15.16
CA VAL A 348 -19.82 17.61 15.16
C VAL A 348 -20.50 17.57 13.80
N ILE A 349 -20.35 16.47 13.08
CA ILE A 349 -20.96 16.24 11.77
C ILE A 349 -22.03 15.16 11.96
N GLY A 350 -23.29 15.49 11.66
CA GLY A 350 -24.43 14.63 11.97
C GLY A 350 -24.78 14.68 13.46
N ASP A 351 -25.10 15.87 13.97
CA ASP A 351 -25.43 16.08 15.39
C ASP A 351 -26.73 15.36 15.80
N GLN A 352 -27.87 15.85 15.34
CA GLN A 352 -29.19 15.19 15.48
C GLN A 352 -29.80 14.83 14.13
N GLY A 353 -29.45 15.58 13.08
CA GLY A 353 -29.86 15.37 11.69
C GLY A 353 -28.76 14.80 10.82
N ALA A 354 -28.83 15.06 9.51
CA ALA A 354 -27.80 14.65 8.56
C ALA A 354 -26.76 15.77 8.39
N GLY A 355 -25.48 15.46 8.60
CA GLY A 355 -24.38 16.38 8.36
C GLY A 355 -23.39 15.81 7.36
N GLU A 356 -22.97 16.64 6.41
CA GLU A 356 -21.97 16.30 5.40
C GLU A 356 -20.78 17.27 5.46
N LEU A 357 -19.56 16.74 5.38
CA LEU A 357 -18.33 17.51 5.27
C LEU A 357 -17.47 16.95 4.14
N ASN A 358 -17.17 17.79 3.15
CA ASN A 358 -16.32 17.45 2.01
C ASN A 358 -15.06 18.31 2.02
N ILE A 359 -13.89 17.69 2.16
CA ILE A 359 -12.58 18.34 2.09
C ILE A 359 -11.85 17.83 0.84
N VAL A 360 -11.73 18.70 -0.16
CA VAL A 360 -11.26 18.32 -1.50
C VAL A 360 -10.24 19.33 -2.04
N LYS A 361 -9.53 18.97 -3.11
CA LYS A 361 -8.63 19.87 -3.86
C LYS A 361 -7.68 20.71 -2.98
N GLY A 362 -7.08 20.10 -1.95
CA GLY A 362 -6.15 20.79 -1.06
C GLY A 362 -6.80 21.63 0.06
N GLY A 363 -8.10 21.49 0.27
CA GLY A 363 -8.80 22.08 1.43
C GLY A 363 -8.30 21.49 2.75
N SER A 364 -8.45 22.23 3.85
CA SER A 364 -7.97 21.78 5.16
C SER A 364 -8.90 22.11 6.32
N MET A 365 -8.90 21.25 7.33
CA MET A 365 -9.62 21.49 8.58
C MET A 365 -8.75 21.16 9.80
N GLU A 366 -8.76 22.03 10.79
CA GLU A 366 -8.19 21.79 12.12
C GLU A 366 -9.28 21.81 13.20
N SER A 367 -9.26 20.84 14.11
CA SER A 367 -10.16 20.82 15.27
C SER A 367 -9.48 20.31 16.55
N GLN A 368 -10.00 20.68 17.72
CA GLN A 368 -9.59 20.07 18.99
C GLN A 368 -10.16 18.65 19.13
N SER A 369 -11.38 18.42 18.68
CA SER A 369 -12.02 17.10 18.66
C SER A 369 -13.09 17.05 17.59
N THR A 370 -13.30 15.87 16.99
CA THR A 370 -14.33 15.67 15.97
C THR A 370 -15.21 14.47 16.30
N ILE A 371 -16.52 14.65 16.15
CA ILE A 371 -17.53 13.60 16.18
C ILE A 371 -18.21 13.52 14.81
N ILE A 372 -18.26 12.32 14.23
CA ILE A 372 -18.97 12.02 12.99
C ILE A 372 -20.09 11.05 13.36
N GLY A 373 -21.35 11.45 13.19
CA GLY A 373 -22.53 10.71 13.62
C GLY A 373 -22.69 10.71 15.13
N ASN A 374 -23.17 11.81 15.71
CA ASN A 374 -23.44 11.94 17.13
C ASN A 374 -24.72 11.17 17.52
N GLN A 375 -25.89 11.76 17.35
CA GLN A 375 -27.20 11.08 17.41
C GLN A 375 -27.83 10.94 16.02
N GLY A 376 -27.36 11.73 15.04
CA GLY A 376 -27.77 11.69 13.65
C GLY A 376 -26.82 10.91 12.73
N LYS A 377 -26.89 11.21 11.44
CA LYS A 377 -26.00 10.64 10.40
C LYS A 377 -24.93 11.67 10.02
N GLY A 378 -23.68 11.33 10.23
CA GLY A 378 -22.54 12.15 9.80
C GLY A 378 -21.78 11.48 8.67
N GLU A 379 -21.51 12.21 7.60
CA GLU A 379 -20.72 11.75 6.46
C GLU A 379 -19.56 12.72 6.22
N VAL A 380 -18.34 12.18 6.14
CA VAL A 380 -17.14 12.97 5.87
C VAL A 380 -16.34 12.33 4.74
N LEU A 381 -16.00 13.14 3.73
CA LEU A 381 -15.10 12.80 2.63
C LEU A 381 -13.85 13.68 2.68
N ILE A 382 -12.67 13.06 2.63
CA ILE A 382 -11.39 13.73 2.43
C ILE A 382 -10.67 13.06 1.27
N GLU A 383 -10.49 13.78 0.16
CA GLU A 383 -9.82 13.26 -1.05
C GLU A 383 -9.08 14.37 -1.80
N ASP A 384 -8.29 13.97 -2.79
CA ASP A 384 -7.31 14.79 -3.51
C ASP A 384 -6.03 15.09 -2.73
N SER A 385 -4.95 15.30 -3.48
CA SER A 385 -3.64 15.67 -2.92
C SER A 385 -3.73 16.97 -2.12
N GLY A 386 -3.18 16.94 -0.91
CA GLY A 386 -3.14 18.09 0.01
C GLY A 386 -4.40 18.27 0.86
N SER A 387 -5.49 17.56 0.58
CA SER A 387 -6.69 17.63 1.39
C SER A 387 -6.46 16.96 2.74
N SER A 388 -6.75 17.68 3.83
CA SER A 388 -6.38 17.20 5.15
C SER A 388 -7.34 17.58 6.27
N MET A 389 -7.42 16.70 7.27
CA MET A 389 -8.10 16.95 8.54
C MET A 389 -7.16 16.63 9.71
N LEU A 390 -6.77 17.66 10.45
CA LEU A 390 -5.97 17.54 11.67
C LEU A 390 -6.88 17.70 12.89
N ILE A 391 -6.88 16.68 13.75
CA ILE A 391 -7.65 16.66 14.98
C ILE A 391 -6.63 16.55 16.11
N ILE A 392 -6.57 17.55 16.99
CA ILE A 392 -5.56 17.59 18.06
C ILE A 392 -5.83 16.50 19.10
N GLY A 393 -7.11 16.27 19.43
CA GLY A 393 -7.59 15.26 20.35
C GLY A 393 -8.25 14.08 19.64
N ASN A 394 -9.49 13.78 20.02
CA ASN A 394 -10.16 12.54 19.65
C ASN A 394 -10.98 12.68 18.35
N LEU A 395 -10.96 11.62 17.54
CA LEU A 395 -11.90 11.39 16.46
C LEU A 395 -12.86 10.26 16.86
N SER A 396 -14.16 10.53 16.89
CA SER A 396 -15.19 9.50 17.10
C SER A 396 -16.07 9.38 15.87
N VAL A 397 -16.22 8.17 15.34
CA VAL A 397 -17.06 7.84 14.19
C VAL A 397 -18.15 6.87 14.66
N GLY A 398 -19.40 7.33 14.69
CA GLY A 398 -20.48 6.72 15.46
C GLY A 398 -20.24 6.92 16.95
N TYR A 399 -20.89 7.93 17.54
CA TYR A 399 -20.64 8.31 18.93
C TYR A 399 -21.77 7.91 19.88
N GLU A 400 -22.90 8.62 19.92
CA GLU A 400 -23.99 8.31 20.86
C GLU A 400 -24.93 7.20 20.34
N ARG A 401 -25.84 6.77 21.21
CA ARG A 401 -26.87 5.77 20.89
C ARG A 401 -27.64 6.16 19.62
N GLY A 402 -27.62 5.30 18.61
CA GLY A 402 -28.28 5.52 17.32
C GLY A 402 -27.49 6.35 16.32
N GLY A 403 -26.37 6.96 16.73
CA GLY A 403 -25.48 7.72 15.87
C GLY A 403 -24.83 6.85 14.80
N ARG A 404 -24.78 7.38 13.57
CA ARG A 404 -24.17 6.71 12.41
C ARG A 404 -23.11 7.61 11.80
N GLY A 405 -21.85 7.25 11.97
CA GLY A 405 -20.72 7.97 11.40
C GLY A 405 -20.11 7.24 10.22
N GLU A 406 -19.87 7.96 9.14
CA GLU A 406 -19.15 7.46 7.98
C GLU A 406 -18.00 8.41 7.63
N LEU A 407 -16.79 7.88 7.59
CA LEU A 407 -15.58 8.58 7.18
C LEU A 407 -14.96 7.86 5.99
N LEU A 408 -14.81 8.59 4.87
CA LEU A 408 -14.08 8.16 3.70
C LEU A 408 -12.83 9.02 3.52
N VAL A 409 -11.67 8.37 3.62
CA VAL A 409 -10.39 8.95 3.21
C VAL A 409 -10.05 8.36 1.84
N GLY A 410 -10.23 9.18 0.80
CA GLY A 410 -9.96 8.82 -0.60
C GLY A 410 -8.51 9.09 -1.02
N PRO A 411 -8.18 8.89 -2.31
CA PRO A 411 -6.82 9.07 -2.83
C PRO A 411 -6.23 10.45 -2.47
N GLY A 412 -5.00 10.44 -1.94
CA GLY A 412 -4.28 11.66 -1.52
C GLY A 412 -4.78 12.34 -0.23
N GLY A 413 -5.94 11.96 0.30
CA GLY A 413 -6.51 12.52 1.53
C GLY A 413 -5.76 12.07 2.78
N THR A 414 -5.66 12.95 3.78
CA THR A 414 -5.00 12.64 5.06
C THR A 414 -5.84 13.04 6.27
N VAL A 415 -6.02 12.10 7.21
CA VAL A 415 -6.63 12.36 8.53
C VAL A 415 -5.61 12.05 9.62
N SER A 416 -5.46 12.93 10.61
CA SER A 416 -4.66 12.64 11.80
C SER A 416 -5.37 13.04 13.09
N ASN A 417 -5.27 12.19 14.11
CA ASN A 417 -5.87 12.40 15.42
C ASN A 417 -5.01 11.78 16.54
N GLN A 418 -5.29 12.14 17.79
CA GLN A 418 -4.65 11.50 18.94
C GLN A 418 -5.23 10.11 19.20
N PHE A 419 -6.53 10.01 19.45
CA PHE A 419 -7.26 8.74 19.69
C PHE A 419 -8.39 8.57 18.69
N GLY A 420 -8.53 7.37 18.13
CA GLY A 420 -9.57 7.04 17.15
C GLY A 420 -10.57 6.05 17.72
N TYR A 421 -11.86 6.38 17.66
CA TYR A 421 -12.95 5.53 18.10
C TYR A 421 -13.91 5.29 16.93
N VAL A 422 -14.13 4.04 16.56
CA VAL A 422 -15.10 3.64 15.54
C VAL A 422 -16.16 2.78 16.22
N GLY A 423 -17.41 3.25 16.30
CA GLY A 423 -18.45 2.65 17.15
C GLY A 423 -18.16 2.90 18.64
N ALA A 424 -18.15 4.16 19.05
CA ALA A 424 -17.64 4.60 20.35
C ALA A 424 -18.55 4.25 21.55
N LYS A 425 -19.88 4.38 21.42
CA LYS A 425 -20.83 3.98 22.48
C LYS A 425 -21.73 2.84 22.05
N SER A 426 -22.40 2.21 23.02
CA SER A 426 -23.37 1.15 22.77
C SER A 426 -24.45 1.58 21.76
N GLN A 427 -24.75 0.71 20.80
CA GLN A 427 -25.73 0.94 19.73
C GLN A 427 -25.39 2.11 18.78
N SER A 428 -24.14 2.58 18.77
CA SER A 428 -23.61 3.45 17.70
C SER A 428 -23.01 2.61 16.57
N ILE A 429 -23.01 3.14 15.35
CA ILE A 429 -22.39 2.50 14.18
C ILE A 429 -21.35 3.46 13.61
N GLY A 430 -20.09 3.03 13.58
CA GLY A 430 -19.00 3.73 12.94
C GLY A 430 -18.46 2.97 11.75
N ARG A 431 -18.26 3.66 10.62
CA ARG A 431 -17.59 3.10 9.44
C ARG A 431 -16.49 4.03 8.96
N VAL A 432 -15.28 3.49 8.83
CA VAL A 432 -14.14 4.19 8.24
C VAL A 432 -13.65 3.40 7.03
N ASN A 433 -13.51 4.06 5.89
CA ASN A 433 -12.88 3.53 4.69
C ASN A 433 -11.67 4.38 4.34
N VAL A 434 -10.48 3.77 4.29
CA VAL A 434 -9.24 4.41 3.85
C VAL A 434 -8.82 3.72 2.57
N GLN A 435 -9.05 4.38 1.43
CA GLN A 435 -8.89 3.75 0.13
C GLN A 435 -8.20 4.63 -0.90
N GLY A 436 -7.38 3.99 -1.73
CA GLY A 436 -6.66 4.64 -2.81
C GLY A 436 -5.24 5.05 -2.45
N LEU A 437 -4.43 5.26 -3.48
CA LEU A 437 -3.02 5.61 -3.32
C LEU A 437 -2.88 6.94 -2.54
N GLY A 438 -2.03 6.92 -1.53
CA GLY A 438 -1.75 8.11 -0.71
C GLY A 438 -2.83 8.46 0.32
N ALA A 439 -3.95 7.71 0.38
CA ALA A 439 -4.94 7.85 1.44
C ALA A 439 -4.33 7.42 2.78
N GLN A 440 -4.38 8.31 3.79
CA GLN A 440 -3.74 8.05 5.09
C GLN A 440 -4.64 8.38 6.27
N TRP A 441 -4.67 7.48 7.26
CA TRP A 441 -5.23 7.76 8.58
C TRP A 441 -4.21 7.47 9.69
N LEU A 442 -3.78 8.53 10.37
CA LEU A 442 -2.77 8.49 11.42
C LEU A 442 -3.36 8.72 12.81
N ASN A 443 -3.42 7.66 13.61
CA ASN A 443 -3.74 7.71 15.03
C ASN A 443 -2.44 7.77 15.83
N LYS A 444 -2.19 8.84 16.57
CA LYS A 444 -0.94 9.00 17.34
C LYS A 444 -0.90 8.16 18.62
N SER A 445 -2.05 7.64 19.06
CA SER A 445 -2.21 6.78 20.23
C SER A 445 -3.05 5.54 19.88
N GLU A 446 -4.12 5.27 20.63
CA GLU A 446 -4.98 4.10 20.43
C GLU A 446 -6.01 4.31 19.31
N LEU A 447 -6.17 3.28 18.49
CA LEU A 447 -7.29 3.09 17.57
C LEU A 447 -8.18 1.95 18.09
N LEU A 448 -9.44 2.25 18.40
CA LEU A 448 -10.46 1.30 18.82
C LEU A 448 -11.51 1.13 17.72
N VAL A 449 -11.62 -0.09 17.18
CA VAL A 449 -12.65 -0.47 16.21
C VAL A 449 -13.66 -1.36 16.92
N GLY A 450 -14.88 -0.87 17.08
CA GLY A 450 -15.90 -1.48 17.94
C GLY A 450 -15.52 -1.29 19.41
N ASP A 451 -15.56 -0.05 19.91
CA ASP A 451 -15.25 0.24 21.32
C ASP A 451 -16.33 -0.34 22.23
N GLN A 452 -17.52 0.26 22.19
CA GLN A 452 -18.74 -0.25 22.85
C GLN A 452 -19.89 -0.48 21.87
N GLY A 453 -19.79 0.03 20.65
CA GLY A 453 -20.75 -0.15 19.56
C GLY A 453 -20.19 -0.99 18.42
N ASP A 454 -20.76 -0.80 17.23
CA ASP A 454 -20.36 -1.51 16.01
C ASP A 454 -19.37 -0.64 15.22
N GLY A 455 -18.13 -1.10 15.10
CA GLY A 455 -17.08 -0.41 14.37
C GLY A 455 -16.61 -1.21 13.17
N ILE A 456 -16.53 -0.56 12.00
CA ILE A 456 -16.05 -1.14 10.76
C ILE A 456 -14.89 -0.29 10.23
N LEU A 457 -13.74 -0.90 10.03
CA LEU A 457 -12.58 -0.32 9.34
C LEU A 457 -12.30 -1.11 8.05
N VAL A 458 -12.23 -0.41 6.93
CA VAL A 458 -11.77 -0.96 5.66
C VAL A 458 -10.54 -0.17 5.20
N VAL A 459 -9.46 -0.89 4.87
CA VAL A 459 -8.28 -0.32 4.23
C VAL A 459 -8.09 -1.04 2.90
N ASP A 460 -8.22 -0.31 1.80
CA ASP A 460 -8.25 -0.90 0.46
C ASP A 460 -7.39 -0.13 -0.55
N SER A 461 -7.04 -0.79 -1.66
CA SER A 461 -6.50 -0.16 -2.86
C SER A 461 -5.30 0.79 -2.61
N GLY A 462 -4.39 0.42 -1.71
CA GLY A 462 -3.18 1.19 -1.40
C GLY A 462 -3.32 2.20 -0.25
N GLY A 463 -4.45 2.20 0.47
CA GLY A 463 -4.64 3.01 1.67
C GLY A 463 -3.73 2.60 2.83
N SER A 464 -3.44 3.53 3.75
CA SER A 464 -2.57 3.28 4.90
C SER A 464 -3.16 3.77 6.21
N VAL A 465 -3.18 2.90 7.21
CA VAL A 465 -3.55 3.23 8.60
C VAL A 465 -2.36 3.02 9.51
N LYS A 466 -2.14 3.95 10.43
CA LYS A 466 -1.12 3.83 11.48
C LYS A 466 -1.72 4.10 12.84
N SER A 467 -1.35 3.30 13.83
CA SER A 467 -1.66 3.54 15.24
C SER A 467 -0.51 3.13 16.16
N ASP A 468 -0.44 3.72 17.35
CA ASP A 468 0.48 3.21 18.37
C ASP A 468 -0.03 1.87 18.90
N ARG A 469 -1.31 1.81 19.23
CA ARG A 469 -2.00 0.59 19.66
C ARG A 469 -3.28 0.41 18.86
N GLY A 470 -3.69 -0.84 18.66
CA GLY A 470 -4.91 -1.18 17.94
C GLY A 470 -5.74 -2.17 18.75
N THR A 471 -7.04 -1.91 18.90
CA THR A 471 -7.98 -2.86 19.51
C THR A 471 -9.21 -3.00 18.65
N ILE A 472 -9.60 -4.25 18.37
CA ILE A 472 -10.81 -4.60 17.64
C ILE A 472 -11.74 -5.33 18.60
N GLY A 473 -12.94 -4.81 18.86
CA GLY A 473 -13.88 -5.34 19.86
C GLY A 473 -13.37 -5.11 21.29
N ASN A 474 -13.43 -3.87 21.77
CA ASN A 474 -12.81 -3.46 23.03
C ASN A 474 -13.61 -3.89 24.27
N ALA A 475 -14.83 -3.39 24.43
CA ALA A 475 -15.68 -3.59 25.61
C ALA A 475 -16.72 -4.70 25.40
N SER A 476 -17.31 -5.17 26.49
CA SER A 476 -18.43 -6.12 26.43
C SER A 476 -19.58 -5.56 25.56
N GLY A 477 -20.04 -6.34 24.58
CA GLY A 477 -21.04 -5.93 23.60
C GLY A 477 -20.51 -5.12 22.41
N GLY A 478 -19.27 -4.62 22.47
CA GLY A 478 -18.62 -3.97 21.32
C GLY A 478 -18.25 -4.97 20.24
N VAL A 479 -18.54 -4.61 18.98
CA VAL A 479 -18.27 -5.44 17.79
C VAL A 479 -17.39 -4.68 16.83
N GLY A 480 -16.17 -5.14 16.64
CA GLY A 480 -15.20 -4.56 15.72
C GLY A 480 -14.90 -5.47 14.54
N VAL A 481 -14.85 -4.89 13.34
CA VAL A 481 -14.39 -5.57 12.12
C VAL A 481 -13.37 -4.67 11.40
N ALA A 482 -12.16 -5.18 11.20
CA ALA A 482 -11.16 -4.55 10.34
C ALA A 482 -10.85 -5.45 9.14
N SER A 483 -10.90 -4.90 7.93
CA SER A 483 -10.55 -5.57 6.67
C SER A 483 -9.44 -4.79 5.98
N ILE A 484 -8.26 -5.39 5.90
CA ILE A 484 -7.08 -4.82 5.23
C ILE A 484 -6.88 -5.64 3.97
N LYS A 485 -7.18 -5.05 2.82
CA LYS A 485 -7.24 -5.78 1.55
C LYS A 485 -6.72 -4.97 0.37
N GLY A 486 -6.38 -5.66 -0.71
CA GLY A 486 -5.86 -5.03 -1.91
C GLY A 486 -4.37 -4.74 -1.81
N GLN A 487 -3.68 -4.78 -2.95
CA GLN A 487 -2.25 -4.59 -3.03
C GLN A 487 -1.83 -3.22 -2.49
N GLY A 488 -0.81 -3.22 -1.61
CA GLY A 488 -0.25 -1.99 -1.04
C GLY A 488 -1.02 -1.42 0.16
N SER A 489 -2.19 -1.97 0.48
CA SER A 489 -2.95 -1.57 1.66
C SER A 489 -2.25 -2.02 2.94
N THR A 490 -2.13 -1.11 3.91
CA THR A 490 -1.34 -1.35 5.13
C THR A 490 -2.05 -0.91 6.40
N TRP A 491 -1.88 -1.68 7.46
CA TRP A 491 -2.10 -1.23 8.83
C TRP A 491 -0.89 -1.53 9.71
N THR A 492 -0.22 -0.49 10.19
CA THR A 492 0.92 -0.62 11.11
C THR A 492 0.50 -0.24 12.52
N VAL A 493 0.73 -1.13 13.48
CA VAL A 493 0.52 -0.95 14.91
C VAL A 493 1.88 -0.97 15.63
N ARG A 494 2.31 0.16 16.18
CA ARG A 494 3.68 0.32 16.71
C ARG A 494 3.95 -0.48 17.99
N ASP A 495 2.92 -0.72 18.80
CA ASP A 495 2.96 -1.45 20.07
C ASP A 495 2.06 -2.70 19.95
N ARG A 496 0.95 -2.75 20.70
CA ARG A 496 0.12 -3.94 20.82
C ARG A 496 -1.13 -3.88 19.97
N LEU A 497 -1.38 -4.96 19.22
CA LEU A 497 -2.64 -5.25 18.55
C LEU A 497 -3.49 -6.23 19.39
N MET A 498 -4.73 -5.87 19.70
CA MET A 498 -5.71 -6.76 20.32
C MET A 498 -6.88 -7.03 19.39
N VAL A 499 -7.25 -8.31 19.26
CA VAL A 499 -8.45 -8.73 18.53
C VAL A 499 -9.33 -9.51 19.49
N GLY A 500 -10.50 -8.95 19.83
CA GLY A 500 -11.38 -9.44 20.87
C GLY A 500 -10.80 -9.22 22.26
N ASN A 501 -10.90 -7.99 22.79
CA ASN A 501 -10.44 -7.68 24.15
C ASN A 501 -11.43 -8.22 25.19
N GLN A 502 -12.56 -7.53 25.41
CA GLN A 502 -13.74 -8.02 26.14
C GLN A 502 -14.96 -8.19 25.21
N GLY A 503 -14.90 -7.63 24.00
CA GLY A 503 -15.94 -7.71 22.97
C GLY A 503 -15.61 -8.71 21.86
N THR A 504 -16.28 -8.55 20.71
CA THR A 504 -16.05 -9.37 19.51
C THR A 504 -15.19 -8.60 18.51
N GLY A 505 -14.00 -9.10 18.21
CA GLY A 505 -13.10 -8.51 17.23
C GLY A 505 -12.83 -9.45 16.06
N THR A 506 -12.91 -8.95 14.84
CA THR A 506 -12.52 -9.66 13.62
C THR A 506 -11.51 -8.86 12.82
N LEU A 507 -10.39 -9.47 12.45
CA LEU A 507 -9.40 -8.94 11.52
C LEU A 507 -9.28 -9.85 10.29
N ASN A 508 -9.53 -9.29 9.11
CA ASN A 508 -9.32 -9.97 7.83
C ASN A 508 -8.18 -9.30 7.07
N VAL A 509 -7.19 -10.08 6.66
CA VAL A 509 -6.05 -9.64 5.84
C VAL A 509 -6.07 -10.45 4.54
N GLU A 510 -6.44 -9.79 3.45
CA GLU A 510 -6.83 -10.46 2.20
C GLU A 510 -6.26 -9.78 0.95
N ASN A 511 -6.22 -10.49 -0.18
CA ASN A 511 -5.93 -9.92 -1.50
C ASN A 511 -4.68 -9.00 -1.55
N GLY A 512 -3.58 -9.38 -0.90
CA GLY A 512 -2.34 -8.59 -0.90
C GLY A 512 -2.22 -7.51 0.19
N GLY A 513 -3.19 -7.44 1.12
CA GLY A 513 -3.16 -6.54 2.27
C GLY A 513 -2.08 -6.93 3.29
N LYS A 514 -1.58 -5.95 4.04
CA LYS A 514 -0.50 -6.15 5.02
C LYS A 514 -0.78 -5.53 6.38
N VAL A 515 -0.57 -6.31 7.44
CA VAL A 515 -0.63 -5.85 8.83
C VAL A 515 0.72 -6.05 9.50
N GLU A 516 1.17 -5.06 10.26
CA GLU A 516 2.38 -5.14 11.06
C GLU A 516 2.08 -4.75 12.51
N SER A 517 2.56 -5.54 13.47
CA SER A 517 2.39 -5.27 14.91
C SER A 517 3.68 -5.58 15.68
N ALA A 518 3.98 -4.84 16.75
CA ALA A 518 5.10 -5.19 17.61
C ALA A 518 4.77 -6.36 18.55
N SER A 519 3.55 -6.44 19.07
CA SER A 519 3.02 -7.62 19.77
C SER A 519 1.53 -7.77 19.55
N ALA A 520 0.98 -8.96 19.81
CA ALA A 520 -0.45 -9.18 19.60
C ALA A 520 -1.11 -10.17 20.57
N VAL A 521 -2.41 -9.95 20.78
CA VAL A 521 -3.29 -10.83 21.56
C VAL A 521 -4.61 -11.06 20.83
N ILE A 522 -5.00 -12.32 20.66
CA ILE A 522 -6.30 -12.72 20.12
C ILE A 522 -7.12 -13.39 21.24
N GLY A 523 -8.26 -12.81 21.61
CA GLY A 523 -9.08 -13.29 22.74
C GLY A 523 -8.43 -13.00 24.10
N ASN A 524 -8.37 -11.72 24.49
CA ASN A 524 -7.58 -11.27 25.64
C ASN A 524 -8.21 -11.55 27.01
N ALA A 525 -9.48 -11.19 27.21
CA ALA A 525 -10.18 -11.26 28.50
C ALA A 525 -11.39 -12.19 28.45
N ILE A 526 -11.92 -12.56 29.62
CA ILE A 526 -13.11 -13.40 29.74
C ILE A 526 -14.26 -12.77 28.95
N GLY A 527 -14.92 -13.58 28.10
CA GLY A 527 -15.98 -13.13 27.19
C GLY A 527 -15.49 -12.51 25.88
N GLY A 528 -14.21 -12.15 25.77
CA GLY A 528 -13.61 -11.66 24.53
C GLY A 528 -13.57 -12.73 23.44
N LEU A 529 -13.99 -12.37 22.22
CA LEU A 529 -14.00 -13.24 21.05
C LEU A 529 -13.13 -12.61 19.96
N GLY A 530 -11.92 -13.14 19.77
CA GLY A 530 -10.99 -12.68 18.75
C GLY A 530 -10.92 -13.65 17.57
N LYS A 531 -11.10 -13.13 16.35
CA LYS A 531 -10.90 -13.89 15.11
C LYS A 531 -9.96 -13.13 14.16
N VAL A 532 -8.93 -13.80 13.69
CA VAL A 532 -8.02 -13.29 12.65
C VAL A 532 -8.00 -14.26 11.49
N MET A 533 -8.09 -13.74 10.26
CA MET A 533 -7.96 -14.50 9.03
C MET A 533 -6.92 -13.82 8.14
N VAL A 534 -5.90 -14.58 7.73
CA VAL A 534 -4.91 -14.15 6.74
C VAL A 534 -5.01 -15.08 5.54
N ASN A 535 -5.49 -14.55 4.42
CA ASN A 535 -5.97 -15.35 3.30
C ASN A 535 -5.55 -14.77 1.94
N GLY A 536 -5.10 -15.63 1.04
CA GLY A 536 -4.75 -15.25 -0.33
C GLY A 536 -3.27 -14.88 -0.50
N ASP A 537 -2.80 -14.99 -1.74
CA ASP A 537 -1.43 -14.66 -2.11
C ASP A 537 -1.11 -13.19 -1.83
N GLY A 538 0.13 -12.93 -1.38
CA GLY A 538 0.60 -11.61 -0.99
C GLY A 538 0.00 -11.03 0.30
N SER A 539 -1.01 -11.65 0.91
CA SER A 539 -1.60 -11.24 2.20
C SER A 539 -0.67 -11.59 3.34
N GLN A 540 -0.33 -10.62 4.20
CA GLN A 540 0.69 -10.82 5.24
C GLN A 540 0.31 -10.18 6.57
N TRP A 541 0.54 -10.91 7.66
CA TRP A 541 0.63 -10.34 9.01
C TRP A 541 1.99 -10.63 9.63
N ARG A 542 2.77 -9.57 9.88
CA ARG A 542 4.06 -9.65 10.56
C ARG A 542 3.93 -9.14 12.00
N ASN A 543 4.04 -10.05 12.96
CA ASN A 543 4.10 -9.71 14.38
C ASN A 543 5.56 -9.84 14.87
N GLN A 544 6.19 -8.73 15.25
CA GLN A 544 7.63 -8.72 15.54
C GLN A 544 7.99 -9.39 16.87
N GLY A 545 7.09 -9.37 17.86
CA GLY A 545 7.28 -9.92 19.20
C GLY A 545 6.32 -11.08 19.49
N ASP A 546 5.84 -11.14 20.73
CA ASP A 546 4.99 -12.23 21.19
C ASP A 546 3.58 -12.16 20.57
N LEU A 547 3.03 -13.34 20.26
CA LEU A 547 1.63 -13.53 19.84
C LEU A 547 0.94 -14.50 20.82
N LEU A 548 -0.04 -14.00 21.56
CA LEU A 548 -0.82 -14.78 22.51
C LEU A 548 -2.23 -15.03 21.96
N ILE A 549 -2.67 -16.29 21.96
CA ILE A 549 -3.98 -16.68 21.40
C ILE A 549 -4.76 -17.42 22.48
N GLY A 550 -5.94 -16.90 22.83
CA GLY A 550 -6.81 -17.46 23.86
C GLY A 550 -6.34 -17.19 25.29
N ARG A 551 -5.82 -15.99 25.58
CA ARG A 551 -5.25 -15.63 26.90
C ARG A 551 -6.25 -15.68 28.04
N GLY A 552 -7.48 -15.26 27.77
CA GLY A 552 -8.60 -15.33 28.72
C GLY A 552 -9.96 -15.45 28.01
N GLY A 553 -10.04 -14.97 26.77
CA GLY A 553 -11.17 -15.16 25.86
C GLY A 553 -10.92 -16.25 24.83
N LYS A 554 -11.80 -16.40 23.85
CA LYS A 554 -11.58 -17.31 22.71
C LYS A 554 -10.78 -16.59 21.63
N GLY A 555 -9.67 -17.20 21.23
CA GLY A 555 -8.83 -16.68 20.14
C GLY A 555 -8.76 -17.66 18.98
N LEU A 556 -9.03 -17.19 17.77
CA LEU A 556 -8.96 -17.97 16.54
C LEU A 556 -8.08 -17.27 15.52
N LEU A 557 -7.07 -17.98 15.01
CA LEU A 557 -6.23 -17.56 13.90
C LEU A 557 -6.34 -18.57 12.75
N ASN A 558 -6.82 -18.12 11.60
CA ASN A 558 -6.85 -18.89 10.36
C ASN A 558 -5.81 -18.36 9.37
N ILE A 559 -5.02 -19.27 8.80
CA ILE A 559 -3.97 -18.97 7.82
C ILE A 559 -4.22 -19.83 6.58
N GLU A 560 -4.70 -19.20 5.51
CA GLU A 560 -5.31 -19.87 4.37
C GLU A 560 -4.73 -19.41 3.03
N ASN A 561 -4.82 -20.27 2.00
CA ASN A 561 -4.56 -19.93 0.59
C ASN A 561 -3.33 -19.04 0.35
N GLN A 562 -2.13 -19.49 0.76
CA GLN A 562 -0.86 -18.78 0.62
C GLN A 562 -0.67 -17.51 1.48
N GLY A 563 -1.64 -17.16 2.34
CA GLY A 563 -1.46 -16.09 3.33
C GLY A 563 -0.29 -16.37 4.27
N LEU A 564 0.45 -15.34 4.67
CA LEU A 564 1.63 -15.44 5.52
C LEU A 564 1.40 -14.81 6.89
N VAL A 565 1.66 -15.56 7.96
CA VAL A 565 1.81 -15.03 9.32
C VAL A 565 3.23 -15.30 9.80
N SER A 566 3.95 -14.25 10.20
CA SER A 566 5.29 -14.37 10.81
C SER A 566 5.26 -13.84 12.24
N VAL A 567 5.77 -14.65 13.17
CA VAL A 567 5.90 -14.33 14.60
C VAL A 567 7.38 -14.28 14.95
N GLY A 568 7.90 -13.09 15.23
CA GLY A 568 9.31 -12.86 15.56
C GLY A 568 9.65 -13.07 17.05
N GLY A 569 8.66 -13.10 17.94
CA GLY A 569 8.79 -13.52 19.33
C GLY A 569 8.19 -14.90 19.57
N ARG A 570 7.59 -15.11 20.75
CA ARG A 570 6.98 -16.40 21.11
C ARG A 570 5.53 -16.47 20.65
N LEU A 571 5.14 -17.56 19.97
CA LEU A 571 3.72 -17.92 19.82
C LEU A 571 3.28 -18.71 21.06
N ARG A 572 2.18 -18.28 21.68
CA ARG A 572 1.56 -19.00 22.81
C ARG A 572 0.10 -19.28 22.50
N ILE A 573 -0.20 -20.54 22.22
CA ILE A 573 -1.57 -21.03 22.06
C ILE A 573 -2.06 -21.48 23.45
N LEU A 574 -2.89 -20.67 24.09
CA LEU A 574 -3.41 -20.90 25.44
C LEU A 574 -4.71 -21.73 25.40
N SER A 575 -5.33 -21.98 26.57
CA SER A 575 -6.39 -22.98 26.76
C SER A 575 -7.65 -22.83 25.90
N THR A 576 -7.88 -21.64 25.35
CA THR A 576 -9.02 -21.32 24.47
C THR A 576 -8.56 -20.73 23.14
N GLY A 577 -7.29 -20.94 22.81
CA GLY A 577 -6.65 -20.53 21.56
C GLY A 577 -6.69 -21.64 20.52
N VAL A 578 -7.01 -21.27 19.28
CA VAL A 578 -7.02 -22.17 18.13
C VAL A 578 -6.25 -21.50 16.99
N VAL A 579 -5.29 -22.23 16.44
CA VAL A 579 -4.57 -21.84 15.21
C VAL A 579 -4.85 -22.89 14.14
N ASN A 580 -5.41 -22.47 13.02
CA ASN A 580 -5.65 -23.30 11.85
C ASN A 580 -4.69 -22.88 10.74
N LEU A 581 -3.81 -23.81 10.33
CA LEU A 581 -2.95 -23.65 9.18
C LEU A 581 -3.50 -24.53 8.05
N ASN A 582 -4.05 -23.89 7.03
CA ASN A 582 -4.78 -24.55 5.94
C ASN A 582 -4.43 -23.93 4.57
N GLY A 583 -3.21 -24.18 4.11
CA GLY A 583 -2.73 -23.78 2.78
C GLY A 583 -1.94 -22.45 2.76
N GLY A 584 -1.86 -21.73 3.89
CA GLY A 584 -0.96 -20.59 4.06
C GLY A 584 0.41 -20.97 4.62
N THR A 585 1.17 -19.98 5.11
CA THR A 585 2.45 -20.16 5.80
C THR A 585 2.41 -19.55 7.19
N LEU A 586 2.77 -20.34 8.21
CA LEU A 586 3.05 -19.88 9.57
C LEU A 586 4.56 -19.94 9.81
N GLU A 587 5.18 -18.79 10.06
CA GLU A 587 6.59 -18.67 10.41
C GLU A 587 6.74 -18.36 11.90
N VAL A 588 7.50 -19.20 12.61
CA VAL A 588 7.78 -19.11 14.04
C VAL A 588 9.29 -19.20 14.29
N VAL A 589 9.74 -18.70 15.43
CA VAL A 589 11.15 -18.76 15.80
C VAL A 589 11.51 -20.15 16.30
N ASN A 590 10.71 -20.74 17.19
CA ASN A 590 11.04 -21.98 17.87
C ASN A 590 10.04 -23.09 17.55
N GLN A 591 10.50 -24.34 17.55
CA GLN A 591 9.60 -25.49 17.40
C GLN A 591 8.49 -25.54 18.47
N ASP A 592 8.76 -25.06 19.70
CA ASP A 592 7.82 -25.09 20.82
C ASP A 592 6.71 -24.02 20.72
N ASP A 593 6.83 -23.08 19.79
CA ASP A 593 5.88 -21.99 19.57
C ASP A 593 4.52 -22.49 19.08
N VAL A 594 4.50 -23.64 18.39
CA VAL A 594 3.26 -24.29 17.95
C VAL A 594 2.80 -25.39 18.91
N ARG A 595 3.48 -25.59 20.05
CA ARG A 595 3.03 -26.51 21.10
C ARG A 595 1.89 -25.85 21.89
N PRO A 596 0.64 -26.33 21.77
CA PRO A 596 -0.44 -25.73 22.53
C PRO A 596 -0.30 -26.02 24.02
N GLY A 597 -0.64 -25.03 24.85
CA GLY A 597 -0.87 -25.23 26.27
C GLY A 597 -2.12 -26.08 26.52
N PRO A 598 -2.36 -26.53 27.76
CA PRO A 598 -3.53 -27.35 28.09
C PRO A 598 -4.84 -26.72 27.60
N GLY A 599 -5.57 -27.40 26.72
CA GLY A 599 -6.83 -26.94 26.11
C GLY A 599 -6.70 -26.18 24.78
N GLY A 600 -5.52 -25.64 24.47
CA GLY A 600 -5.24 -24.98 23.18
C GLY A 600 -5.14 -25.97 22.03
N GLN A 601 -5.29 -25.48 20.80
CA GLN A 601 -5.26 -26.32 19.59
C GLN A 601 -4.41 -25.69 18.48
N PHE A 602 -3.54 -26.51 17.90
CA PHE A 602 -2.87 -26.22 16.63
C PHE A 602 -3.30 -27.26 15.58
N ASN A 603 -4.08 -26.82 14.61
CA ASN A 603 -4.62 -27.64 13.54
C ASN A 603 -3.82 -27.37 12.27
N TRP A 604 -2.81 -28.19 12.01
CA TRP A 604 -2.09 -28.17 10.75
C TRP A 604 -2.80 -29.07 9.74
N LEU A 605 -3.61 -28.47 8.88
CA LEU A 605 -4.41 -29.15 7.87
C LEU A 605 -3.65 -29.24 6.54
N ALA A 606 -3.10 -28.12 6.09
CA ALA A 606 -2.29 -27.97 4.88
C ALA A 606 -1.43 -26.69 4.99
N GLY A 607 -0.50 -26.47 4.06
CA GLY A 607 0.37 -25.30 4.05
C GLY A 607 1.72 -25.53 4.74
N THR A 608 2.48 -24.45 4.89
CA THR A 608 3.87 -24.47 5.35
C THR A 608 3.99 -24.05 6.79
N LEU A 609 4.61 -24.88 7.62
CA LEU A 609 5.12 -24.49 8.93
C LEU A 609 6.62 -24.21 8.80
N SER A 610 7.02 -22.97 9.00
CA SER A 610 8.41 -22.51 8.90
C SER A 610 8.99 -22.22 10.28
N VAL A 611 10.13 -22.84 10.60
CA VAL A 611 10.89 -22.62 11.84
C VAL A 611 12.24 -21.98 11.51
N THR A 612 12.44 -20.75 11.97
CA THR A 612 13.56 -19.91 11.52
C THR A 612 14.66 -19.71 12.56
N GLY A 613 14.39 -20.01 13.84
CA GLY A 613 15.34 -19.83 14.94
C GLY A 613 16.56 -20.74 14.83
N ALA A 614 17.67 -20.29 15.44
CA ALA A 614 18.98 -20.94 15.36
C ALA A 614 18.98 -22.39 15.86
N ASP A 615 18.11 -22.71 16.84
CA ASP A 615 17.99 -24.06 17.40
C ASP A 615 17.39 -25.07 16.40
N GLY A 616 16.74 -24.59 15.34
CA GLY A 616 16.09 -25.42 14.34
C GLY A 616 14.98 -26.30 14.94
N VAL A 617 14.90 -27.53 14.45
CA VAL A 617 13.94 -28.54 14.92
C VAL A 617 14.69 -29.80 15.33
N THR A 618 14.33 -30.40 16.47
CA THR A 618 14.93 -31.65 16.96
C THR A 618 13.87 -32.66 17.34
N LEU A 619 13.77 -33.76 16.59
CA LEU A 619 12.93 -34.91 16.89
C LEU A 619 13.68 -35.88 17.82
N GLY A 620 12.96 -36.49 18.78
CA GLY A 620 13.55 -37.43 19.76
C GLY A 620 13.92 -36.82 21.11
N ARG A 621 13.51 -35.57 21.40
CA ARG A 621 13.39 -35.07 22.78
C ARG A 621 12.05 -35.57 23.36
N SER A 622 12.03 -35.90 24.66
CA SER A 622 10.99 -36.69 25.36
C SER A 622 9.52 -36.22 25.29
N GLU A 623 9.16 -35.21 24.49
CA GLU A 623 7.83 -34.58 24.53
C GLU A 623 7.25 -34.11 23.18
N ILE A 624 7.85 -34.48 22.04
CA ILE A 624 7.33 -34.06 20.72
C ILE A 624 6.46 -35.17 20.12
N SER A 625 5.16 -35.13 20.42
CA SER A 625 4.10 -35.77 19.63
C SER A 625 3.43 -34.72 18.75
N SER A 626 3.00 -35.09 17.53
CA SER A 626 2.08 -34.38 16.61
C SER A 626 2.01 -32.83 16.69
N PRO A 627 2.29 -32.09 15.59
CA PRO A 627 2.12 -32.55 14.21
C PRO A 627 3.42 -32.81 13.44
N PHE A 628 4.59 -32.65 14.07
CA PHE A 628 5.90 -32.75 13.41
C PHE A 628 6.31 -34.15 12.94
N THR A 629 5.59 -35.19 13.33
CA THR A 629 5.96 -36.58 13.04
C THR A 629 5.32 -37.13 11.77
N THR A 630 4.34 -36.43 11.18
CA THR A 630 3.64 -36.90 9.96
C THR A 630 3.29 -35.75 9.02
N LEU A 631 3.93 -35.73 7.86
CA LEU A 631 3.71 -34.76 6.78
C LEU A 631 2.87 -35.40 5.68
N THR A 632 1.56 -35.16 5.72
CA THR A 632 0.63 -35.60 4.67
C THR A 632 0.69 -34.67 3.45
N SER A 633 0.09 -35.08 2.33
CA SER A 633 -0.08 -34.22 1.15
C SER A 633 -0.58 -32.82 1.51
N GLY A 634 0.03 -31.81 0.88
CA GLY A 634 -0.24 -30.40 1.13
C GLY A 634 0.46 -29.79 2.35
N LYS A 635 1.18 -30.58 3.17
CA LYS A 635 1.97 -30.07 4.30
C LYS A 635 3.45 -29.95 3.95
N THR A 636 4.04 -28.81 4.29
CA THR A 636 5.48 -28.57 4.16
C THR A 636 6.07 -28.15 5.49
N LEU A 637 7.05 -28.91 6.00
CA LEU A 637 7.90 -28.45 7.10
C LEU A 637 9.12 -27.74 6.50
N ALA A 638 9.33 -26.46 6.83
CA ALA A 638 10.50 -25.70 6.42
C ALA A 638 11.33 -25.33 7.66
N VAL A 639 12.60 -25.70 7.68
CA VAL A 639 13.51 -25.40 8.80
C VAL A 639 14.72 -24.66 8.25
N THR A 640 14.87 -23.38 8.61
CA THR A 640 15.96 -22.56 8.05
C THR A 640 17.35 -23.11 8.41
N ASN A 641 17.50 -23.59 9.65
CA ASN A 641 18.75 -24.13 10.17
C ASN A 641 18.73 -25.67 10.07
N SER A 642 18.85 -26.37 11.21
CA SER A 642 18.96 -27.83 11.23
C SER A 642 17.66 -28.51 11.66
N LEU A 643 17.21 -29.49 10.89
CA LEU A 643 16.27 -30.52 11.31
C LEU A 643 17.07 -31.76 11.75
N ASN A 644 17.06 -32.04 13.05
CA ASN A 644 17.74 -33.19 13.65
C ASN A 644 16.74 -34.32 13.93
N VAL A 645 16.99 -35.50 13.37
CA VAL A 645 16.19 -36.71 13.57
C VAL A 645 17.02 -37.71 14.37
N ASN A 646 16.91 -37.64 15.70
CA ASN A 646 17.74 -38.42 16.61
C ASN A 646 17.19 -39.83 16.85
N SER A 647 18.03 -40.71 17.41
CA SER A 647 17.64 -42.08 17.77
C SER A 647 16.32 -42.15 18.55
N GLY A 648 15.48 -43.13 18.19
CA GLY A 648 14.15 -43.32 18.78
C GLY A 648 13.07 -42.40 18.22
N SER A 649 13.39 -41.47 17.31
CA SER A 649 12.40 -40.61 16.64
C SER A 649 12.00 -41.12 15.26
N LEU A 650 10.79 -40.73 14.84
CA LEU A 650 10.20 -41.06 13.54
C LEU A 650 9.65 -39.79 12.87
N LEU A 651 10.05 -39.57 11.63
CA LEU A 651 9.44 -38.59 10.72
C LEU A 651 8.81 -39.32 9.53
N TRP A 652 7.50 -39.21 9.38
CA TRP A 652 6.75 -39.88 8.32
C TRP A 652 6.31 -38.88 7.25
N LEU A 653 6.84 -38.99 6.03
CA LEU A 653 6.39 -38.22 4.86
C LEU A 653 5.40 -39.06 4.07
N ASN A 654 4.13 -38.65 4.07
CA ASN A 654 3.01 -39.31 3.41
C ASN A 654 2.40 -38.42 2.32
N GLY A 655 3.19 -38.11 1.29
CA GLY A 655 2.86 -37.14 0.25
C GLY A 655 3.20 -35.68 0.59
N GLY A 656 3.67 -35.39 1.81
CA GLY A 656 4.15 -34.06 2.21
C GLY A 656 5.60 -33.78 1.80
N SER A 657 6.06 -32.55 2.06
CA SER A 657 7.38 -32.04 1.67
C SER A 657 8.20 -31.54 2.85
N LEU A 658 9.52 -31.55 2.70
CA LEU A 658 10.46 -31.11 3.72
C LEU A 658 11.48 -30.16 3.09
N LYS A 659 11.74 -29.03 3.75
CA LYS A 659 12.85 -28.11 3.44
C LYS A 659 13.71 -27.92 4.68
N ALA A 660 15.03 -27.95 4.52
CA ALA A 660 15.95 -27.79 5.63
C ALA A 660 17.29 -27.18 5.19
N GLY A 661 17.84 -26.26 5.97
CA GLY A 661 19.24 -25.86 5.81
C GLY A 661 20.16 -27.07 5.99
N THR A 662 19.95 -27.85 7.05
CA THR A 662 20.56 -29.18 7.26
C THR A 662 19.51 -30.19 7.68
N LEU A 663 19.46 -31.35 7.03
CA LEU A 663 18.77 -32.54 7.49
C LEU A 663 19.79 -33.49 8.12
N ALA A 664 19.77 -33.62 9.45
CA ALA A 664 20.69 -34.48 10.20
C ALA A 664 19.99 -35.74 10.70
N VAL A 665 20.35 -36.91 10.17
CA VAL A 665 19.82 -38.21 10.57
C VAL A 665 20.78 -38.89 11.54
N ASN A 666 20.52 -38.75 12.84
CA ASN A 666 21.37 -39.22 13.93
C ASN A 666 20.77 -40.49 14.58
N GLY A 667 20.53 -41.50 13.76
CA GLY A 667 19.96 -42.80 14.17
C GLY A 667 18.43 -42.81 14.35
N GLY A 668 17.73 -41.72 14.04
CA GLY A 668 16.27 -41.72 13.91
C GLY A 668 15.81 -42.21 12.54
N LEU A 669 14.51 -42.47 12.39
CA LEU A 669 13.91 -43.03 11.18
C LEU A 669 13.13 -41.96 10.41
N ILE A 670 13.38 -41.83 9.12
CA ILE A 670 12.54 -41.06 8.20
C ILE A 670 11.93 -42.02 7.19
N VAL A 671 10.60 -42.02 7.08
CA VAL A 671 9.86 -42.93 6.19
C VAL A 671 9.13 -42.12 5.13
N PHE A 672 9.24 -42.54 3.88
CA PHE A 672 8.62 -41.90 2.73
C PHE A 672 7.57 -42.83 2.14
N HIS A 673 6.36 -42.30 1.92
CA HIS A 673 5.20 -43.01 1.40
C HIS A 673 4.49 -42.16 0.34
N ASN A 674 3.58 -42.79 -0.41
CA ASN A 674 2.70 -42.14 -1.39
C ASN A 674 3.45 -41.27 -2.42
N GLY A 675 4.61 -41.75 -2.89
CA GLY A 675 5.42 -41.05 -3.89
C GLY A 675 6.27 -39.89 -3.36
N SER A 676 6.29 -39.64 -2.04
CA SER A 676 7.26 -38.72 -1.44
C SER A 676 8.69 -39.19 -1.70
N HIS A 677 9.57 -38.25 -2.01
CA HIS A 677 11.00 -38.46 -2.21
C HIS A 677 11.78 -37.35 -1.50
N LEU A 678 13.11 -37.51 -1.39
CA LEU A 678 13.98 -36.47 -0.87
C LEU A 678 14.53 -35.64 -2.03
N ASP A 679 13.99 -34.43 -2.21
CA ASP A 679 14.52 -33.45 -3.15
C ASP A 679 15.63 -32.63 -2.49
N MET A 680 16.86 -32.80 -2.95
CA MET A 680 18.03 -32.10 -2.44
C MET A 680 18.05 -30.62 -2.83
N ASN A 681 17.20 -30.13 -3.74
CA ASN A 681 17.03 -28.68 -3.96
C ASN A 681 16.44 -27.98 -2.74
N ASP A 682 15.64 -28.71 -1.95
CA ASP A 682 15.04 -28.21 -0.71
C ASP A 682 15.91 -28.45 0.54
N ILE A 683 17.06 -29.13 0.38
CA ILE A 683 17.95 -29.52 1.46
C ILE A 683 19.36 -28.99 1.22
N GLY A 684 19.85 -28.08 2.06
CA GLY A 684 21.22 -27.56 1.94
C GLY A 684 22.27 -28.65 2.20
N THR A 685 22.19 -29.31 3.36
CA THR A 685 23.07 -30.45 3.70
C THR A 685 22.25 -31.62 4.24
N LEU A 686 22.39 -32.80 3.64
CA LEU A 686 22.00 -34.06 4.27
C LEU A 686 23.20 -34.61 5.02
N SER A 687 23.04 -34.97 6.29
CA SER A 687 24.13 -35.56 7.07
C SER A 687 23.65 -36.66 8.00
N GLY A 688 24.53 -37.61 8.34
CA GLY A 688 24.22 -38.62 9.34
C GLY A 688 24.65 -40.04 8.97
N TYR A 689 23.85 -41.01 9.43
CA TYR A 689 24.05 -42.45 9.24
C TYR A 689 22.72 -43.21 9.27
N GLY A 690 22.73 -44.47 8.83
CA GLY A 690 21.55 -45.32 8.74
C GLY A 690 21.08 -45.54 7.29
N THR A 691 19.80 -45.89 7.12
CA THR A 691 19.23 -46.23 5.81
C THR A 691 18.08 -45.33 5.44
N LEU A 692 18.15 -44.74 4.25
CA LEU A 692 17.12 -43.93 3.63
C LEU A 692 16.71 -44.58 2.29
N THR A 693 15.72 -45.47 2.33
CA THR A 693 15.23 -46.20 1.15
C THR A 693 14.15 -45.43 0.38
N THR A 694 14.46 -44.20 -0.04
CA THR A 694 13.58 -43.40 -0.92
C THR A 694 14.40 -42.85 -2.07
N THR A 695 13.72 -42.39 -3.13
CA THR A 695 14.42 -41.63 -4.18
C THR A 695 15.08 -40.40 -3.57
N VAL A 696 16.36 -40.22 -3.88
CA VAL A 696 17.13 -39.01 -3.57
C VAL A 696 17.46 -38.36 -4.91
N SER A 697 16.96 -37.16 -5.15
CA SER A 697 17.09 -36.47 -6.43
C SER A 697 17.47 -35.00 -6.27
N GLY A 698 17.96 -34.38 -7.35
CA GLY A 698 18.17 -32.93 -7.44
C GLY A 698 19.46 -32.43 -6.79
N GLY A 699 19.49 -31.13 -6.44
CA GLY A 699 20.64 -30.46 -5.86
C GLY A 699 21.61 -29.89 -6.91
N THR A 700 22.51 -29.05 -6.42
CA THR A 700 23.55 -28.34 -7.18
C THR A 700 24.89 -28.45 -6.42
N ALA A 701 25.95 -27.85 -6.96
CA ALA A 701 27.25 -27.75 -6.29
C ALA A 701 27.22 -27.09 -4.89
N ALA A 702 26.14 -26.38 -4.54
CA ALA A 702 25.92 -25.81 -3.20
C ALA A 702 25.44 -26.85 -2.18
N ASN A 703 24.82 -27.94 -2.62
CA ASN A 703 24.23 -28.97 -1.77
C ASN A 703 25.27 -30.03 -1.41
N THR A 704 25.18 -30.55 -0.19
CA THR A 704 26.12 -31.56 0.32
C THR A 704 25.40 -32.75 0.94
N ILE A 705 25.85 -33.96 0.65
CA ILE A 705 25.52 -35.17 1.40
C ILE A 705 26.78 -35.57 2.17
N ARG A 706 26.71 -35.76 3.49
CA ARG A 706 27.85 -36.10 4.35
C ARG A 706 27.58 -37.30 5.26
N ALA A 707 28.41 -38.32 5.18
CA ALA A 707 28.40 -39.42 6.15
C ALA A 707 29.18 -39.02 7.42
N ASN A 708 28.53 -39.07 8.59
CA ASN A 708 29.12 -38.56 9.85
C ASN A 708 29.61 -39.64 10.82
N SER A 709 29.13 -40.89 10.71
CA SER A 709 29.61 -42.02 11.53
C SER A 709 28.99 -43.35 11.10
N GLY A 710 29.77 -44.32 10.65
CA GLY A 710 29.25 -45.64 10.28
C GLY A 710 28.70 -45.70 8.85
N LYS A 711 27.71 -46.57 8.60
CA LYS A 711 27.16 -46.82 7.26
C LYS A 711 25.96 -45.92 6.97
N LEU A 712 25.99 -45.22 5.83
CA LEU A 712 24.88 -44.45 5.28
C LEU A 712 24.39 -45.13 3.99
N VAL A 713 23.12 -45.50 3.92
CA VAL A 713 22.49 -46.10 2.74
C VAL A 713 21.46 -45.15 2.18
N LEU A 714 21.55 -44.79 0.91
CA LEU A 714 20.71 -43.77 0.27
C LEU A 714 20.14 -44.29 -1.05
N GLY A 715 18.90 -43.94 -1.34
CA GLY A 715 18.29 -44.16 -2.65
C GLY A 715 17.23 -45.26 -2.63
N ASN A 716 16.78 -45.67 -3.82
CA ASN A 716 15.75 -46.68 -3.98
C ASN A 716 16.09 -47.66 -5.12
N VAL A 717 16.39 -48.91 -4.75
CA VAL A 717 16.74 -49.99 -5.70
C VAL A 717 15.60 -50.37 -6.66
N ASN A 718 14.36 -49.94 -6.39
CA ASN A 718 13.22 -50.20 -7.26
C ASN A 718 12.93 -49.04 -8.23
N SER A 719 13.68 -47.93 -8.16
CA SER A 719 13.53 -46.75 -9.01
C SER A 719 14.75 -46.58 -9.92
N ASN A 720 14.51 -46.27 -11.19
CA ASN A 720 15.56 -45.91 -12.17
C ASN A 720 16.17 -44.51 -11.89
N GLN A 721 15.54 -43.76 -10.99
CA GLN A 721 16.08 -42.56 -10.36
C GLN A 721 16.03 -42.80 -8.86
N GLY A 722 16.72 -43.86 -8.42
CA GLY A 722 16.85 -44.19 -7.01
C GLY A 722 17.80 -43.21 -6.33
N PHE A 723 18.91 -42.89 -6.98
CA PHE A 723 19.89 -41.91 -6.52
C PHE A 723 20.44 -41.10 -7.71
N GLU A 724 20.05 -39.82 -7.77
CA GLU A 724 20.50 -38.86 -8.78
C GLU A 724 20.80 -37.52 -8.10
N PHE A 725 22.06 -37.25 -7.77
CA PHE A 725 22.42 -36.09 -6.95
C PHE A 725 23.40 -35.17 -7.67
N GLY A 726 23.03 -33.91 -7.88
CA GLY A 726 23.86 -32.93 -8.59
C GLY A 726 24.92 -32.21 -7.73
N GLY A 727 25.08 -32.60 -6.46
CA GLY A 727 25.93 -31.87 -5.50
C GLY A 727 27.19 -32.61 -5.04
N LYS A 728 27.64 -32.30 -3.81
CA LYS A 728 28.88 -32.85 -3.23
C LYS A 728 28.60 -34.03 -2.31
N LEU A 729 29.12 -35.21 -2.63
CA LEU A 729 29.04 -36.40 -1.77
C LEU A 729 30.33 -36.58 -0.96
N ASP A 730 30.26 -36.31 0.33
CA ASP A 730 31.36 -36.47 1.29
C ASP A 730 31.23 -37.80 2.04
N VAL A 731 31.94 -38.82 1.55
CA VAL A 731 32.01 -40.15 2.16
C VAL A 731 32.95 -40.13 3.37
N GLY A 732 34.01 -39.31 3.33
CA GLY A 732 35.02 -39.27 4.39
C GLY A 732 35.61 -40.66 4.67
N SER A 733 35.86 -40.97 5.94
CA SER A 733 36.34 -42.30 6.38
C SER A 733 35.21 -43.30 6.66
N ASN A 734 34.00 -43.05 6.13
CA ASN A 734 32.80 -43.82 6.43
C ASN A 734 32.37 -44.72 5.25
N GLN A 735 31.30 -45.49 5.45
CA GLN A 735 30.68 -46.30 4.40
C GLN A 735 29.44 -45.60 3.85
N VAL A 736 29.35 -45.46 2.53
CA VAL A 736 28.14 -45.04 1.82
C VAL A 736 27.71 -46.14 0.86
N THR A 737 26.44 -46.52 0.87
CA THR A 737 25.84 -47.42 -0.14
C THR A 737 24.71 -46.71 -0.85
N LEU A 738 24.80 -46.61 -2.17
CA LEU A 738 23.79 -46.03 -3.03
C LEU A 738 22.87 -47.13 -3.59
N LEU A 739 21.58 -46.83 -3.67
CA LEU A 739 20.55 -47.72 -4.13
C LEU A 739 19.88 -47.10 -5.36
N ASP A 740 20.04 -47.75 -6.50
CA ASP A 740 19.40 -47.40 -7.75
C ASP A 740 19.03 -48.69 -8.49
N LYS A 741 17.96 -48.67 -9.28
CA LYS A 741 17.58 -49.81 -10.14
C LYS A 741 18.49 -49.94 -11.35
N ASP A 742 19.00 -48.82 -11.85
CA ASP A 742 20.01 -48.71 -12.89
C ASP A 742 21.37 -48.36 -12.22
N LYS A 743 22.05 -47.28 -12.62
CA LYS A 743 23.30 -46.83 -11.98
C LYS A 743 23.04 -45.59 -11.14
N ALA A 744 23.57 -45.56 -9.92
CA ALA A 744 23.52 -44.38 -9.08
C ALA A 744 24.38 -43.25 -9.68
N GLN A 745 23.79 -42.10 -9.94
CA GLN A 745 24.47 -40.96 -10.55
C GLN A 745 25.08 -40.07 -9.46
N LEU A 746 26.41 -39.94 -9.50
CA LEU A 746 27.14 -39.00 -8.65
C LEU A 746 27.02 -37.57 -9.18
N GLY A 747 27.27 -36.61 -8.30
CA GLY A 747 27.27 -35.19 -8.66
C GLY A 747 28.67 -34.63 -8.88
N VAL A 748 28.73 -33.29 -8.95
CA VAL A 748 29.92 -32.49 -9.29
C VAL A 748 31.20 -32.87 -8.52
N SER A 749 31.06 -33.36 -7.29
CA SER A 749 32.22 -33.85 -6.54
C SER A 749 31.87 -34.94 -5.56
N THR A 750 32.69 -35.98 -5.50
CA THR A 750 32.65 -37.03 -4.48
C THR A 750 34.00 -37.13 -3.78
N SER A 751 34.04 -37.22 -2.44
CA SER A 751 35.28 -37.29 -1.67
C SER A 751 35.34 -38.48 -0.72
N LEU A 752 36.41 -39.26 -0.82
CA LEU A 752 36.71 -40.40 0.04
C LEU A 752 37.95 -40.12 0.91
N GLY A 753 37.82 -40.33 2.21
CA GLY A 753 38.90 -40.27 3.18
C GLY A 753 39.62 -41.62 3.34
N LYS A 754 40.61 -41.67 4.24
CA LYS A 754 41.28 -42.93 4.61
C LYS A 754 40.27 -43.92 5.19
N GLY A 755 40.15 -45.09 4.57
CA GLY A 755 39.20 -46.14 4.93
C GLY A 755 37.77 -45.90 4.43
N GLY A 756 37.54 -44.84 3.65
CA GLY A 756 36.24 -44.56 3.05
C GLY A 756 35.85 -45.62 2.02
N GLU A 757 34.57 -45.97 2.00
CA GLU A 757 34.03 -46.96 1.08
C GLU A 757 32.72 -46.44 0.47
N LEU A 758 32.68 -46.43 -0.86
CA LEU A 758 31.49 -46.08 -1.63
C LEU A 758 31.00 -47.31 -2.38
N GLY A 759 29.77 -47.72 -2.14
CA GLY A 759 29.16 -48.91 -2.75
C GLY A 759 27.89 -48.58 -3.53
N SER A 760 27.57 -49.38 -4.53
CA SER A 760 26.24 -49.46 -5.13
C SER A 760 25.89 -50.90 -5.48
N ILE A 761 24.59 -51.22 -5.53
CA ILE A 761 24.10 -52.57 -5.87
C ILE A 761 24.15 -52.82 -7.38
N ASN A 762 23.71 -51.84 -8.18
CA ASN A 762 23.58 -51.95 -9.65
C ASN A 762 24.56 -51.05 -10.41
N GLY A 763 25.52 -50.46 -9.68
CA GLY A 763 26.62 -49.69 -10.22
C GLY A 763 26.51 -48.18 -9.96
N ILE A 764 27.56 -47.48 -10.34
CA ILE A 764 27.79 -46.05 -10.11
C ILE A 764 28.20 -45.41 -11.43
N ASP A 765 27.71 -44.21 -11.69
CA ASP A 765 28.13 -43.36 -12.81
C ASP A 765 28.74 -42.06 -12.28
N LEU A 766 29.97 -41.77 -12.69
CA LEU A 766 30.62 -40.48 -12.51
C LEU A 766 30.58 -39.75 -13.85
N GLY A 767 29.77 -38.69 -13.92
CA GLY A 767 29.49 -37.97 -15.15
C GLY A 767 30.70 -37.19 -15.70
N ASP A 768 30.59 -36.76 -16.96
CA ASP A 768 31.58 -35.89 -17.60
C ASP A 768 31.66 -34.54 -16.87
N GLY A 769 32.88 -34.07 -16.60
CA GLY A 769 33.15 -32.88 -15.79
C GLY A 769 33.06 -33.08 -14.26
N ASP A 770 32.54 -34.21 -13.77
CA ASP A 770 32.48 -34.51 -12.34
C ASP A 770 33.80 -35.06 -11.81
N THR A 771 34.05 -34.88 -10.51
CA THR A 771 35.31 -35.32 -9.89
C THR A 771 35.08 -36.26 -8.72
N LEU A 772 35.81 -37.38 -8.68
CA LEU A 772 35.96 -38.20 -7.47
C LEU A 772 37.37 -38.02 -6.90
N SER A 773 37.48 -37.69 -5.63
CA SER A 773 38.77 -37.44 -4.95
C SER A 773 39.00 -38.39 -3.79
N TYR A 774 40.26 -38.77 -3.55
CA TYR A 774 40.65 -39.54 -2.36
C TYR A 774 41.96 -39.06 -1.71
N THR A 775 42.01 -39.13 -0.37
CA THR A 775 43.13 -38.63 0.45
C THR A 775 43.84 -39.71 1.26
N GLY A 776 43.36 -40.95 1.20
CA GLY A 776 43.97 -42.14 1.78
C GLY A 776 43.47 -43.38 1.06
N SER A 777 43.90 -44.57 1.48
CA SER A 777 43.41 -45.79 0.87
C SER A 777 41.90 -45.95 1.08
N ALA A 778 41.16 -46.16 -0.01
CA ALA A 778 39.71 -46.20 -0.06
C ALA A 778 39.25 -47.25 -1.09
N SER A 779 37.97 -47.62 -1.05
CA SER A 779 37.41 -48.63 -1.95
C SER A 779 36.08 -48.24 -2.56
N ILE A 780 35.84 -48.73 -3.78
CA ILE A 780 34.56 -48.67 -4.47
C ILE A 780 34.06 -50.09 -4.72
N LEU A 781 32.80 -50.34 -4.33
CA LEU A 781 32.11 -51.63 -4.47
C LEU A 781 30.94 -51.49 -5.45
N GLY A 782 30.82 -52.42 -6.40
CA GLY A 782 29.86 -52.35 -7.50
C GLY A 782 30.46 -51.76 -8.78
N ASP A 783 29.83 -52.05 -9.92
CA ASP A 783 30.32 -51.64 -11.23
C ASP A 783 30.43 -50.10 -11.30
N PHE A 784 31.53 -49.59 -11.85
CA PHE A 784 31.82 -48.16 -11.88
C PHE A 784 31.98 -47.68 -13.32
N THR A 785 31.24 -46.64 -13.70
CA THR A 785 31.42 -45.95 -14.98
C THR A 785 32.10 -44.62 -14.71
N ASN A 786 33.33 -44.47 -15.17
CA ASN A 786 34.11 -43.26 -15.06
C ASN A 786 34.04 -42.48 -16.37
N ASN A 787 33.22 -41.43 -16.44
CA ASN A 787 33.28 -40.46 -17.53
C ASN A 787 33.90 -39.12 -17.08
N GLY A 788 34.10 -38.94 -15.77
CA GLY A 788 34.72 -37.76 -15.18
C GLY A 788 36.20 -37.94 -14.87
N LEU A 789 36.65 -37.32 -13.77
CA LEU A 789 38.03 -37.38 -13.30
C LEU A 789 38.13 -37.97 -11.90
N VAL A 790 38.89 -39.06 -11.76
CA VAL A 790 39.29 -39.59 -10.45
C VAL A 790 40.63 -38.96 -10.07
N THR A 791 40.79 -38.44 -8.85
CA THR A 791 42.05 -37.83 -8.39
C THR A 791 42.45 -38.30 -6.98
N GLY A 792 43.73 -38.54 -6.78
CA GLY A 792 44.30 -39.01 -5.52
C GLY A 792 45.47 -38.17 -5.07
N SER A 793 45.49 -37.81 -3.79
CA SER A 793 46.63 -37.11 -3.19
C SER A 793 47.56 -38.04 -2.39
N ARG A 794 47.00 -39.07 -1.73
CA ARG A 794 47.73 -40.08 -0.94
C ARG A 794 46.94 -41.39 -0.88
N GLY A 795 47.64 -42.51 -0.72
CA GLY A 795 47.02 -43.84 -0.62
C GLY A 795 46.69 -44.45 -1.98
N THR A 796 45.71 -45.36 -1.99
CA THR A 796 45.30 -46.12 -3.19
C THR A 796 43.77 -46.27 -3.22
N LEU A 797 43.16 -45.94 -4.35
CA LEU A 797 41.74 -46.24 -4.59
C LEU A 797 41.60 -47.63 -5.22
N THR A 798 40.83 -48.52 -4.58
CA THR A 798 40.61 -49.88 -5.08
C THR A 798 39.18 -50.04 -5.60
N PHE A 799 39.05 -50.39 -6.88
CA PHE A 799 37.79 -50.81 -7.48
C PHE A 799 37.65 -52.34 -7.37
N LEU A 800 36.59 -52.79 -6.70
CA LEU A 800 36.37 -54.21 -6.41
C LEU A 800 35.64 -54.95 -7.53
N ASN A 801 34.89 -54.22 -8.36
CA ASN A 801 34.09 -54.72 -9.48
C ASN A 801 34.54 -54.09 -10.80
N ASP A 802 33.77 -54.29 -11.87
CA ASP A 802 34.12 -53.88 -13.22
C ASP A 802 34.08 -52.36 -13.36
N VAL A 803 35.08 -51.81 -14.04
CA VAL A 803 35.19 -50.37 -14.33
C VAL A 803 35.10 -50.15 -15.83
N ASN A 804 34.33 -49.14 -16.25
CA ASN A 804 34.13 -48.77 -17.64
C ASN A 804 34.24 -47.24 -17.79
N GLY A 805 34.27 -46.72 -19.03
CA GLY A 805 34.17 -45.28 -19.30
C GLY A 805 35.48 -44.58 -19.61
N ALA A 806 35.38 -43.38 -20.18
CA ALA A 806 36.47 -42.67 -20.85
C ALA A 806 37.24 -41.69 -19.93
N GLY A 807 36.88 -41.64 -18.65
CA GLY A 807 37.41 -40.71 -17.67
C GLY A 807 38.82 -41.03 -17.19
N GLY A 808 39.57 -39.99 -16.82
CA GLY A 808 40.96 -40.09 -16.37
C GLY A 808 41.12 -40.48 -14.89
N PHE A 809 42.34 -40.89 -14.52
CA PHE A 809 42.70 -41.32 -13.16
C PHE A 809 44.02 -40.69 -12.69
N GLY A 810 43.97 -39.66 -11.85
CA GLY A 810 45.14 -39.15 -11.12
C GLY A 810 45.37 -39.90 -9.80
N GLY A 811 46.61 -40.31 -9.53
CA GLY A 811 47.02 -41.01 -8.30
C GLY A 811 47.04 -42.53 -8.42
N ASN A 812 47.18 -43.25 -7.29
CA ASN A 812 47.32 -44.71 -7.32
C ASN A 812 45.95 -45.43 -7.34
N VAL A 813 45.72 -46.24 -8.37
CA VAL A 813 44.48 -47.01 -8.55
C VAL A 813 44.75 -48.51 -8.69
N VAL A 814 43.82 -49.31 -8.16
CA VAL A 814 43.85 -50.78 -8.27
C VAL A 814 42.52 -51.28 -8.84
N PHE A 815 42.57 -52.03 -9.93
CA PHE A 815 41.44 -52.77 -10.48
C PHE A 815 41.49 -54.24 -10.05
N ARG A 816 40.48 -54.70 -9.31
CA ARG A 816 40.30 -56.11 -8.93
C ARG A 816 39.32 -56.85 -9.84
N GLY A 817 38.34 -56.15 -10.38
CA GLY A 817 37.43 -56.60 -11.45
C GLY A 817 37.99 -56.29 -12.85
N GLY A 818 37.13 -56.32 -13.87
CA GLY A 818 37.45 -55.92 -15.23
C GLY A 818 37.67 -54.41 -15.39
N TYR A 819 38.43 -53.99 -16.40
CA TYR A 819 38.50 -52.61 -16.84
C TYR A 819 38.36 -52.53 -18.35
N ASN A 820 37.39 -51.76 -18.83
CA ASN A 820 37.14 -51.50 -20.25
C ASN A 820 37.21 -49.98 -20.49
N PRO A 821 38.24 -49.46 -21.18
CA PRO A 821 38.35 -48.04 -21.50
C PRO A 821 37.19 -47.53 -22.37
N GLY A 822 36.44 -46.54 -21.87
CA GLY A 822 35.38 -45.88 -22.62
C GLY A 822 34.09 -46.69 -22.79
N ASN A 823 33.21 -46.16 -23.66
CA ASN A 823 32.27 -46.97 -24.46
C ASN A 823 32.91 -47.45 -25.77
N SER A 824 34.25 -47.29 -25.84
CA SER A 824 35.11 -48.07 -26.69
C SER A 824 35.04 -47.69 -28.19
N PRO A 825 36.15 -47.29 -28.85
CA PRO A 825 37.51 -47.03 -28.30
C PRO A 825 37.68 -45.69 -27.56
N ALA A 826 38.65 -45.58 -26.63
CA ALA A 826 38.97 -44.38 -25.84
C ALA A 826 40.48 -44.26 -25.46
N ALA A 827 40.95 -43.01 -25.24
CA ALA A 827 42.29 -42.74 -24.68
C ALA A 827 42.15 -42.22 -23.24
N ILE A 828 42.82 -42.89 -22.30
CA ILE A 828 42.68 -42.67 -20.86
C ILE A 828 44.00 -42.16 -20.28
N ASP A 829 43.97 -41.00 -19.63
CA ASP A 829 45.13 -40.43 -18.96
C ASP A 829 45.18 -40.83 -17.47
N PHE A 830 46.34 -41.37 -17.04
CA PHE A 830 46.61 -41.72 -15.64
C PHE A 830 47.40 -40.65 -14.87
N HIS A 831 47.72 -39.52 -15.51
CA HIS A 831 48.33 -38.33 -14.90
C HIS A 831 49.54 -38.62 -13.99
N GLY A 832 50.37 -39.61 -14.34
CA GLY A 832 51.57 -40.01 -13.60
C GLY A 832 51.32 -40.91 -12.38
N GLY A 833 50.09 -41.38 -12.17
CA GLY A 833 49.70 -42.28 -11.07
C GLY A 833 50.15 -43.73 -11.26
N SER A 834 50.11 -44.52 -10.18
CA SER A 834 50.36 -45.97 -10.26
C SER A 834 49.08 -46.72 -10.63
N LEU A 835 49.14 -47.56 -11.66
CA LEU A 835 48.04 -48.39 -12.13
C LEU A 835 48.33 -49.86 -11.85
N ARG A 836 47.47 -50.51 -11.07
CA ARG A 836 47.64 -51.92 -10.70
C ARG A 836 46.43 -52.79 -11.05
N PHE A 837 46.69 -53.94 -11.65
CA PHE A 837 45.70 -54.97 -11.97
C PHE A 837 45.88 -56.21 -11.10
N GLY A 838 44.78 -56.69 -10.51
CA GLY A 838 44.75 -57.93 -9.72
C GLY A 838 44.94 -59.19 -10.57
N ALA A 839 45.19 -60.33 -9.92
CA ALA A 839 45.37 -61.60 -10.64
C ALA A 839 44.11 -62.07 -11.39
N SER A 840 42.93 -61.62 -10.95
CA SER A 840 41.62 -61.94 -11.52
C SER A 840 41.07 -60.88 -12.48
N SER A 841 41.71 -59.71 -12.58
CA SER A 841 41.18 -58.61 -13.39
C SER A 841 41.39 -58.86 -14.88
N VAL A 842 40.43 -58.43 -15.70
CA VAL A 842 40.54 -58.46 -17.16
C VAL A 842 40.60 -57.04 -17.68
N LEU A 843 41.68 -56.68 -18.38
CA LEU A 843 41.76 -55.42 -19.13
C LEU A 843 41.32 -55.70 -20.57
N THR A 844 40.23 -55.12 -21.02
CA THR A 844 39.81 -55.21 -22.43
C THR A 844 40.30 -53.99 -23.19
N MET A 845 40.93 -54.20 -24.34
CA MET A 845 41.37 -53.14 -25.25
C MET A 845 40.86 -53.45 -26.66
N GLU A 846 40.11 -52.53 -27.23
CA GLU A 846 39.54 -52.62 -28.56
C GLU A 846 40.42 -51.95 -29.62
N ILE A 847 40.45 -52.55 -30.81
CA ILE A 847 41.25 -52.09 -31.95
C ILE A 847 40.39 -52.15 -33.21
N PHE A 848 39.75 -51.02 -33.54
CA PHE A 848 38.82 -50.84 -34.65
C PHE A 848 39.37 -49.92 -35.76
N GLY A 849 40.65 -49.54 -35.68
CA GLY A 849 41.36 -48.74 -36.68
C GLY A 849 42.72 -48.30 -36.16
N ASN A 850 43.35 -47.35 -36.86
CA ASN A 850 44.75 -46.94 -36.63
C ASN A 850 44.91 -45.63 -35.84
N GLN A 851 43.81 -44.93 -35.52
CA GLN A 851 43.86 -43.68 -34.74
C GLN A 851 43.73 -43.94 -33.23
N PRO A 852 44.71 -43.54 -32.39
CA PRO A 852 44.63 -43.72 -30.94
C PRO A 852 43.44 -42.99 -30.35
N GLY A 853 42.80 -43.61 -29.36
CA GLY A 853 41.69 -43.06 -28.59
C GLY A 853 40.36 -43.01 -29.32
N SER A 854 40.34 -42.76 -30.64
CA SER A 854 39.10 -42.69 -31.43
C SER A 854 38.81 -43.98 -32.19
N GLN A 855 39.84 -44.79 -32.47
CA GLN A 855 39.71 -46.05 -33.20
C GLN A 855 40.39 -47.24 -32.51
N TYR A 856 41.25 -47.01 -31.50
CA TYR A 856 41.71 -48.06 -30.61
C TYR A 856 41.98 -47.53 -29.20
N ASP A 857 41.87 -48.41 -28.21
CA ASP A 857 42.03 -48.05 -26.80
C ASP A 857 43.48 -47.75 -26.44
N GLN A 858 43.70 -46.75 -25.61
CA GLN A 858 45.03 -46.36 -25.16
C GLN A 858 45.03 -45.94 -23.69
N LEU A 859 46.00 -46.44 -22.91
CA LEU A 859 46.26 -45.99 -21.54
C LEU A 859 47.55 -45.17 -21.53
N LEU A 860 47.47 -43.92 -21.05
CA LEU A 860 48.50 -42.89 -21.18
C LEU A 860 49.06 -42.43 -19.84
N ASN A 861 50.31 -41.93 -19.85
CA ASN A 861 50.98 -41.28 -18.72
C ASN A 861 50.93 -42.09 -17.41
N ILE A 862 51.16 -43.39 -17.46
CA ILE A 862 51.18 -44.22 -16.26
C ILE A 862 52.56 -44.07 -15.58
N GLY A 863 52.58 -43.70 -14.30
CA GLY A 863 53.84 -43.59 -13.55
C GLY A 863 54.47 -44.96 -13.29
N HIS A 864 53.67 -45.91 -12.79
CA HIS A 864 54.09 -47.30 -12.58
C HIS A 864 52.94 -48.24 -12.94
N PHE A 865 53.17 -49.17 -13.87
CA PHE A 865 52.17 -50.11 -14.36
C PHE A 865 52.43 -51.53 -13.83
N ASP A 866 51.65 -51.98 -12.84
CA ASP A 866 51.73 -53.34 -12.28
C ASP A 866 50.60 -54.22 -12.83
N PHE A 867 50.90 -55.10 -13.79
CA PHE A 867 49.90 -55.93 -14.46
C PHE A 867 50.01 -57.41 -14.10
N ASN A 868 49.03 -57.92 -13.33
CA ASN A 868 48.96 -59.35 -12.96
C ASN A 868 47.72 -60.08 -13.50
N GLY A 869 46.88 -59.42 -14.28
CA GLY A 869 45.61 -59.96 -14.80
C GLY A 869 45.71 -60.59 -16.20
N THR A 870 44.58 -60.60 -16.90
CA THR A 870 44.43 -61.04 -18.31
C THR A 870 44.19 -59.83 -19.20
N LEU A 871 44.92 -59.70 -20.31
CA LEU A 871 44.70 -58.68 -21.33
C LEU A 871 43.83 -59.25 -22.45
N SER A 872 42.66 -58.70 -22.69
CA SER A 872 41.76 -59.09 -23.78
C SER A 872 41.81 -58.08 -24.91
N LEU A 873 42.32 -58.49 -26.07
CA LEU A 873 42.40 -57.67 -27.28
C LEU A 873 41.24 -58.02 -28.21
N VAL A 874 40.43 -57.02 -28.57
CA VAL A 874 39.24 -57.20 -29.42
C VAL A 874 39.41 -56.40 -30.71
N PHE A 875 39.58 -57.10 -31.83
CA PHE A 875 39.61 -56.50 -33.16
C PHE A 875 38.21 -56.53 -33.78
N GLY A 876 37.79 -55.44 -34.42
CA GLY A 876 36.42 -55.27 -34.88
C GLY A 876 36.23 -54.07 -35.82
N GLY A 877 34.98 -53.61 -36.00
CA GLY A 877 34.69 -52.38 -36.74
C GLY A 877 34.98 -52.40 -38.26
N ASN A 878 34.96 -53.58 -38.91
CA ASN A 878 35.43 -53.81 -40.29
C ASN A 878 36.92 -53.49 -40.53
N PHE A 879 37.69 -53.26 -39.47
CA PHE A 879 39.12 -53.02 -39.58
C PHE A 879 39.89 -54.33 -39.67
N THR A 880 40.79 -54.42 -40.65
CA THR A 880 41.72 -55.55 -40.80
C THR A 880 43.15 -55.00 -40.72
N PRO A 881 43.85 -55.21 -39.59
CA PRO A 881 45.24 -54.82 -39.46
C PRO A 881 46.12 -55.49 -40.52
N VAL A 882 47.10 -54.77 -41.05
CA VAL A 882 48.07 -55.28 -42.02
C VAL A 882 49.44 -55.47 -41.38
N ALA A 883 50.26 -56.35 -41.96
CA ALA A 883 51.61 -56.60 -41.48
C ALA A 883 52.42 -55.28 -41.43
N GLY A 884 53.03 -55.00 -40.28
CA GLY A 884 53.75 -53.75 -40.01
C GLY A 884 52.97 -52.72 -39.21
N ASP A 885 51.65 -52.87 -39.04
CA ASP A 885 50.86 -52.00 -38.15
C ASP A 885 51.37 -52.11 -36.70
N VAL A 886 51.39 -50.98 -36.00
CA VAL A 886 51.83 -50.85 -34.60
C VAL A 886 50.78 -50.07 -33.82
N PHE A 887 50.25 -50.69 -32.76
CA PHE A 887 49.30 -50.06 -31.84
C PHE A 887 50.02 -49.81 -30.50
N LYS A 888 50.14 -48.55 -30.10
CA LYS A 888 50.73 -48.16 -28.81
C LYS A 888 49.61 -48.18 -27.76
N LEU A 889 49.42 -49.34 -27.12
CA LEU A 889 48.32 -49.56 -26.18
C LEU A 889 48.59 -48.97 -24.80
N PHE A 890 49.86 -48.97 -24.37
CA PHE A 890 50.27 -48.49 -23.06
C PHE A 890 51.41 -47.48 -23.15
N ASP A 891 51.31 -46.41 -22.38
CA ASP A 891 52.40 -45.48 -22.11
C ASP A 891 52.68 -45.41 -20.60
N PHE A 892 53.83 -45.95 -20.18
CA PHE A 892 54.23 -46.06 -18.79
C PHE A 892 55.71 -45.71 -18.59
N ALA A 893 56.06 -45.18 -17.42
CA ALA A 893 57.45 -44.91 -17.07
C ALA A 893 58.18 -46.15 -16.52
N ASP A 894 57.48 -47.00 -15.76
CA ASP A 894 57.99 -48.27 -15.23
C ASP A 894 56.91 -49.37 -15.28
N PHE A 895 57.32 -50.63 -15.44
CA PHE A 895 56.42 -51.78 -15.56
C PHE A 895 56.83 -52.94 -14.64
N SER A 896 55.87 -53.51 -13.94
CA SER A 896 56.00 -54.76 -13.20
C SER A 896 54.87 -55.74 -13.50
N GLY A 897 55.08 -57.02 -13.20
CA GLY A 897 54.11 -58.08 -13.47
C GLY A 897 54.39 -58.83 -14.77
N SER A 898 53.34 -59.29 -15.46
CA SER A 898 53.47 -60.19 -16.61
C SER A 898 52.39 -59.97 -17.67
N LEU A 899 52.81 -59.53 -18.86
CA LEU A 899 52.04 -59.57 -20.11
C LEU A 899 52.46 -60.78 -20.98
N ASN A 900 52.58 -61.95 -20.37
CA ASN A 900 52.88 -63.20 -21.07
C ASN A 900 51.73 -63.52 -22.04
N PRO A 901 52.02 -63.97 -23.29
CA PRO A 901 51.02 -64.52 -24.21
C PRO A 901 49.95 -65.39 -23.55
N ASP A 902 50.26 -66.27 -22.61
CA ASP A 902 49.26 -67.15 -21.97
C ASP A 902 48.16 -66.39 -21.20
N ARG A 903 48.38 -65.11 -20.88
CA ARG A 903 47.43 -64.21 -20.22
C ARG A 903 46.84 -63.16 -21.17
N ILE A 904 47.01 -63.35 -22.47
CA ILE A 904 46.42 -62.48 -23.49
C ILE A 904 45.34 -63.26 -24.20
N SER A 905 44.11 -62.75 -24.31
CA SER A 905 43.08 -63.27 -25.21
C SER A 905 42.96 -62.35 -26.43
N VAL A 906 42.69 -62.93 -27.61
CA VAL A 906 42.54 -62.18 -28.86
C VAL A 906 41.26 -62.63 -29.55
N ALA A 907 40.41 -61.67 -29.91
CA ALA A 907 39.20 -61.87 -30.71
C ALA A 907 39.27 -61.01 -31.99
N GLY A 908 38.67 -61.50 -33.09
CA GLY A 908 38.54 -60.75 -34.35
C GLY A 908 39.71 -60.82 -35.33
N ILE A 909 40.87 -61.34 -34.94
CA ILE A 909 42.03 -61.62 -35.82
C ILE A 909 42.71 -62.92 -35.41
N ASP A 910 43.41 -63.58 -36.35
CA ASP A 910 44.28 -64.72 -35.99
C ASP A 910 45.41 -64.21 -35.08
N ARG A 911 45.41 -64.70 -33.85
CA ARG A 911 46.42 -64.43 -32.82
C ARG A 911 47.86 -64.63 -33.32
N LYS A 912 48.10 -65.54 -34.26
CA LYS A 912 49.45 -65.82 -34.80
C LYS A 912 50.03 -64.65 -35.59
N LEU A 913 49.19 -63.71 -36.01
CA LEU A 913 49.59 -62.48 -36.71
C LEU A 913 50.05 -61.38 -35.75
N LEU A 914 50.02 -61.60 -34.44
CA LEU A 914 50.33 -60.57 -33.44
C LEU A 914 51.63 -60.90 -32.70
N ASP A 915 52.48 -59.89 -32.56
CA ASP A 915 53.69 -59.92 -31.75
C ASP A 915 53.50 -59.10 -30.47
N PHE A 916 53.50 -59.81 -29.33
CA PHE A 916 53.29 -59.28 -27.99
C PHE A 916 54.59 -58.88 -27.27
N SER A 917 55.76 -59.15 -27.85
CA SER A 917 57.06 -59.02 -27.18
C SER A 917 57.38 -57.60 -26.69
N ASN A 918 56.75 -56.59 -27.30
CA ASN A 918 56.96 -55.18 -26.99
C ASN A 918 55.98 -54.62 -25.95
N LEU A 919 54.92 -55.35 -25.59
CA LEU A 919 53.87 -54.85 -24.69
C LEU A 919 54.41 -54.52 -23.28
N ALA A 920 55.31 -55.34 -22.73
CA ALA A 920 55.90 -55.12 -21.41
C ALA A 920 57.11 -54.17 -21.41
N THR A 921 57.71 -53.88 -22.57
CA THR A 921 58.92 -53.05 -22.66
C THR A 921 58.60 -51.62 -23.05
N ASN A 922 57.69 -51.43 -24.00
CA ASN A 922 57.28 -50.12 -24.47
C ASN A 922 55.78 -50.01 -24.76
N GLY A 923 54.96 -50.98 -24.37
CA GLY A 923 53.50 -50.90 -24.50
C GLY A 923 52.95 -51.03 -25.92
N SER A 924 53.76 -51.41 -26.92
CA SER A 924 53.31 -51.55 -28.30
C SER A 924 52.95 -53.00 -28.68
N LEU A 925 51.83 -53.17 -29.38
CA LEU A 925 51.42 -54.38 -30.09
C LEU A 925 51.80 -54.24 -31.57
N ARG A 926 52.40 -55.27 -32.17
CA ARG A 926 52.74 -55.28 -33.60
C ARG A 926 52.01 -56.37 -34.37
N VAL A 927 51.67 -56.09 -35.63
CA VAL A 927 51.17 -57.11 -36.57
C VAL A 927 52.34 -57.71 -37.34
N ALA A 928 52.65 -58.98 -37.07
CA ALA A 928 53.72 -59.73 -37.69
C ALA A 928 53.36 -60.12 -39.13
N ALA A 929 54.36 -60.10 -40.03
CA ALA A 929 54.21 -60.64 -41.37
C ALA A 929 54.08 -62.18 -41.30
N VAL A 930 53.09 -62.76 -41.99
CA VAL A 930 52.96 -64.21 -42.14
C VAL A 930 54.26 -64.76 -42.74
N PRO A 931 54.95 -65.71 -42.10
CA PRO A 931 56.05 -66.40 -42.77
C PRO A 931 55.46 -67.17 -43.96
N LEU A 932 55.89 -66.83 -45.18
CA LEU A 932 55.55 -67.65 -46.36
C LEU A 932 55.92 -69.11 -46.06
N PRO A 933 55.04 -70.09 -46.34
CA PRO A 933 55.42 -71.50 -46.20
C PRO A 933 56.65 -71.76 -47.08
N THR A 934 57.59 -72.54 -46.54
CA THR A 934 58.88 -72.92 -47.14
C THR A 934 58.78 -73.54 -48.55
N THR A 935 57.57 -73.83 -49.04
CA THR A 935 57.30 -74.33 -50.39
C THR A 935 57.37 -73.26 -51.49
N ALA A 936 57.24 -71.97 -51.18
CA ALA A 936 57.37 -70.89 -52.18
C ALA A 936 58.82 -70.66 -52.65
N TRP A 937 59.82 -71.07 -51.85
CA TRP A 937 61.22 -71.02 -52.24
C TRP A 937 61.61 -72.10 -53.28
N LEU A 938 60.81 -73.16 -53.44
CA LEU A 938 61.04 -74.21 -54.45
C LEU A 938 60.61 -73.81 -55.87
N PHE A 939 59.73 -72.80 -56.03
CA PHE A 939 59.31 -72.33 -57.35
C PHE A 939 60.15 -71.17 -57.91
N LEU A 940 60.85 -70.40 -57.05
CA LEU A 940 61.76 -69.34 -57.51
C LEU A 940 63.20 -69.82 -57.82
N GLY A 941 63.58 -71.04 -57.38
CA GLY A 941 64.86 -71.65 -57.75
C GLY A 941 64.92 -72.25 -59.17
N GLY A 942 63.77 -72.45 -59.83
CA GLY A 942 63.67 -73.13 -61.13
C GLY A 942 63.76 -72.23 -62.38
N LEU A 943 63.61 -70.91 -62.25
CA LEU A 943 63.54 -69.99 -63.41
C LEU A 943 64.85 -69.22 -63.72
N LEU A 944 65.93 -69.43 -62.96
CA LEU A 944 67.23 -68.77 -63.15
C LEU A 944 68.34 -69.69 -63.70
N GLY A 945 67.97 -70.87 -64.25
CA GLY A 945 68.89 -71.82 -64.90
C GLY A 945 68.83 -71.88 -66.43
N ILE A 946 67.83 -71.28 -67.08
CA ILE A 946 67.63 -71.37 -68.55
C ILE A 946 67.61 -69.97 -69.17
N LEU A 947 68.72 -69.25 -69.08
CA LEU A 947 69.12 -68.22 -70.07
C LEU A 947 70.62 -67.87 -69.99
N ALA A 948 71.47 -68.82 -69.56
CA ALA A 948 72.91 -68.82 -69.84
C ALA A 948 73.23 -69.82 -70.98
N LYS A 949 72.66 -69.51 -72.13
CA LYS A 949 73.14 -69.77 -73.50
C LYS A 949 74.09 -70.95 -73.71
N SER A 950 73.50 -72.02 -74.24
CA SER A 950 74.13 -72.98 -75.13
C SER A 950 75.03 -72.28 -76.17
N ARG A 951 76.34 -72.39 -75.95
CA ARG A 951 77.35 -72.49 -77.01
C ARG A 951 77.70 -73.98 -77.16
N ARG A 952 77.21 -74.55 -78.26
CA ARG A 952 77.83 -75.57 -79.15
C ARG A 952 78.07 -77.02 -78.64
N HIS A 953 77.33 -77.94 -79.29
CA HIS A 953 77.78 -79.18 -79.97
C HIS A 953 78.58 -80.26 -79.20
N THR A 954 78.04 -81.49 -79.05
CA THR A 954 78.25 -82.69 -79.92
C THR A 954 77.61 -83.98 -79.35
N LEU A 955 76.88 -84.72 -80.21
CA LEU A 955 76.60 -86.18 -80.37
C LEU A 955 77.05 -87.16 -79.23
N HIS A 956 76.31 -88.21 -78.79
CA HIS A 956 75.74 -89.36 -79.52
C HIS A 956 75.00 -90.37 -78.58
N ARG A 957 73.91 -91.05 -79.04
CA ARG A 957 73.42 -92.46 -78.81
C ARG A 957 73.28 -93.01 -77.35
N ALA A 958 72.32 -93.88 -76.96
CA ALA A 958 71.19 -94.59 -77.57
C ALA A 958 70.37 -95.33 -76.47
N ALA A 959 69.11 -95.71 -76.80
CA ALA A 959 68.30 -96.84 -76.28
C ALA A 959 67.78 -96.77 -74.81
N SER A 960 66.63 -97.28 -74.37
CA SER A 960 65.51 -98.08 -74.91
C SER A 960 64.50 -98.26 -73.74
N VAL A 961 63.22 -97.82 -73.84
CA VAL A 961 61.96 -98.63 -74.01
C VAL A 961 61.29 -99.21 -72.73
N LYS A 962 60.00 -98.83 -72.57
CA LYS A 962 58.77 -99.46 -71.96
C LYS A 962 58.78 -99.86 -70.48
N GLY A 963 57.66 -99.94 -69.75
CA GLY A 963 56.19 -99.82 -69.96
C GLY A 963 55.57 -99.79 -68.55
N GLU A 964 54.30 -99.53 -68.26
CA GLU A 964 53.00 -99.56 -68.95
C GLU A 964 52.13 -98.42 -68.41
#